data_AF-A0A849E0M3-F1
#
_entry.id   AF-A0A849E0M3-F1
#
_cell.length_a   1.000
_cell.length_b   1.000
_cell.length_c   1.000
_cell.angle_alpha   90.00
_cell.angle_beta   90.00
_cell.angle_gamma   90.00
#
_symmetry.space_group_name_H-M   'P 1'
#
loop_
_entity.id
_entity.type
_entity.pdbx_description
1 polymer ?
#
loop_
_entity_poly.entity_id
_entity_poly.type
_entity_poly.pdbx_seq_one_letter_code
_entity_poly.pdbx_strand_id
1 'polypeptide(L)'
;AVTDSVLLMLDDGWRQGTVLDQGHRVRCQPGLIGSEVNRKLRQYERKLGPDPASIDSCMIGGIAANNASGMCCGTAQNSYQTMSAMSFILADGTQVKSDDLVSVENFKNTHKDLIESLTSLAKQCREDNELVSLIKHKYRLKNTTGFSLNALIDFTDPIEILTHLMIGSEGCLGFISDITYNTVPDYAAKATGLYVFPSLEAACQWVVDYGDMTMHAIELLDDRALASVPETLKGLVKYGRGNAALLIECQAESQQQLAEYTAALDAVLGDDQITSKFQFSQDEATRSKLWKVRKGVVPAIAARRRPNTSVIIEDIAFPREHLAEGIKALRECFTKQHYLDISIIGHARDGNLHFILHHDFSQAHEVQQYQQLMADLGELVIRLEGSLKAEHGTGRNMAPYVAKEWGDKAYQLMHDIKSLIDPRGLLNPGVILNADKTVHIKDLKQLPITHPIIDQCMECGYCESACPSTALSFSPRQRIVLAREIEQLKMLSDTPEHQHQLQHAEQLFDDMAVATCATTSMCQLDCPVAINTGEFILEHMAQNPTITNRALKYLSVFHGLGLYTAKGFLWLRHQLETRGMAVKVPLPTMAPPLVLQAHESNEKAVWFATCTPRTMSSVAGDVPAKHLGEVLNNLMAKANIEMLPVTAANSCCGLAYRSKGLKNAAENKALALIERLEAASEGGKYPIVFDTSSCLVQVLPYLPKHLKCYEACDYVRRFILPQVDLKRQQEPIVLHINCSTKQLGLADSFKQLANACSESVQVPHGIECCGFAGTKGITKPELNAHALRHLKEQVDTDCQKGYSNSITCEVGLTEHSAIPYQSLLYLVDELSSSKAPTPKQTEQQNN
;
A
#
# COMPACT_ATOMS: atom_id res chain seq x y z
N ALA A 1 21.22 15.43 -7.63
CA ALA A 1 21.41 14.15 -6.90
C ALA A 1 22.50 14.36 -5.85
N VAL A 2 22.41 13.70 -4.69
CA VAL A 2 23.41 13.84 -3.59
C VAL A 2 24.78 13.28 -3.99
N THR A 3 24.81 12.33 -4.93
CA THR A 3 26.02 11.80 -5.56
C THR A 3 25.79 11.60 -7.07
N ASP A 4 26.87 11.39 -7.82
CA ASP A 4 26.88 10.92 -9.22
C ASP A 4 26.87 9.39 -9.33
N SER A 5 26.56 8.70 -8.23
CA SER A 5 26.55 7.24 -8.16
C SER A 5 25.42 6.63 -8.99
N VAL A 6 25.64 5.39 -9.45
CA VAL A 6 24.61 4.62 -10.16
C VAL A 6 23.55 4.14 -9.18
N LEU A 7 22.29 4.48 -9.44
CA LEU A 7 21.15 3.94 -8.70
C LEU A 7 20.77 2.55 -9.26
N LEU A 8 20.96 1.51 -8.45
CA LEU A 8 20.47 0.16 -8.77
C LEU A 8 19.03 0.02 -8.28
N MET A 9 18.11 -0.19 -9.22
CA MET A 9 16.69 -0.40 -8.93
C MET A 9 16.34 -1.88 -9.06
N LEU A 10 15.59 -2.40 -8.10
CA LEU A 10 14.98 -3.74 -8.20
C LEU A 10 13.86 -3.70 -9.25
N ASP A 11 13.94 -4.61 -10.23
CA ASP A 11 12.87 -4.85 -11.20
C ASP A 11 12.00 -6.05 -10.77
N ASP A 12 11.06 -6.46 -11.64
CA ASP A 12 10.19 -7.61 -11.38
C ASP A 12 10.94 -8.95 -11.36
N GLY A 13 12.21 -9.01 -11.79
CA GLY A 13 13.04 -10.21 -11.81
C GLY A 13 13.49 -10.70 -10.43
N TRP A 14 13.37 -9.86 -9.38
CA TRP A 14 13.80 -10.15 -8.01
C TRP A 14 12.63 -10.36 -7.03
N ARG A 15 11.54 -10.98 -7.50
CA ARG A 15 10.29 -11.12 -6.73
C ARG A 15 9.91 -12.56 -6.39
N GLN A 16 10.81 -13.53 -6.56
CA GLN A 16 10.52 -14.92 -6.21
C GLN A 16 10.43 -15.11 -4.69
N GLY A 17 9.57 -16.04 -4.27
CA GLY A 17 9.41 -16.40 -2.86
C GLY A 17 8.81 -17.78 -2.67
N THR A 18 9.49 -18.61 -1.90
CA THR A 18 9.20 -20.04 -1.67
C THR A 18 9.02 -20.30 -0.19
N VAL A 19 7.87 -20.87 0.19
CA VAL A 19 7.63 -21.33 1.55
C VAL A 19 8.28 -22.71 1.72
N LEU A 20 9.02 -22.87 2.82
CA LEU A 20 9.81 -24.06 3.13
C LEU A 20 9.29 -24.69 4.43
N ASP A 21 9.51 -25.99 4.58
CA ASP A 21 9.26 -26.75 5.82
C ASP A 21 7.90 -26.49 6.46
N GLN A 22 6.82 -26.62 5.68
CA GLN A 22 5.44 -26.38 6.16
C GLN A 22 5.26 -24.99 6.81
N GLY A 23 5.90 -23.97 6.25
CA GLY A 23 5.77 -22.60 6.71
C GLY A 23 6.81 -22.17 7.74
N HIS A 24 7.58 -23.08 8.33
CA HIS A 24 8.59 -22.74 9.35
C HIS A 24 9.71 -21.85 8.83
N ARG A 25 9.99 -21.92 7.53
CA ARG A 25 10.94 -21.03 6.85
C ARG A 25 10.34 -20.47 5.57
N VAL A 26 10.87 -19.32 5.15
CA VAL A 26 10.52 -18.73 3.86
C VAL A 26 11.76 -18.14 3.20
N ARG A 27 11.97 -18.48 1.94
CA ARG A 27 13.02 -17.91 1.10
C ARG A 27 12.43 -16.84 0.20
N CYS A 28 13.03 -15.67 0.18
CA CYS A 28 12.52 -14.49 -0.52
C CYS A 28 13.64 -13.74 -1.24
N GLN A 29 13.38 -13.33 -2.48
CA GLN A 29 14.18 -12.34 -3.19
C GLN A 29 13.84 -10.91 -2.72
N PRO A 30 14.76 -9.95 -2.89
CA PRO A 30 14.69 -8.65 -2.22
C PRO A 30 13.53 -7.76 -2.69
N GLY A 31 12.97 -7.97 -3.88
CA GLY A 31 11.90 -7.15 -4.46
C GLY A 31 10.50 -7.56 -4.00
N LEU A 32 10.34 -8.68 -3.30
CA LEU A 32 9.05 -9.15 -2.81
C LEU A 32 8.54 -8.24 -1.67
N ILE A 33 7.26 -7.87 -1.68
CA ILE A 33 6.67 -7.02 -0.61
C ILE A 33 6.34 -7.90 0.60
N GLY A 34 6.60 -7.42 1.82
CA GLY A 34 6.43 -8.22 3.05
C GLY A 34 5.01 -8.77 3.23
N SER A 35 3.97 -8.02 2.89
CA SER A 35 2.57 -8.49 2.95
C SER A 35 2.27 -9.61 1.95
N GLU A 36 2.98 -9.68 0.83
CA GLU A 36 2.88 -10.78 -0.14
C GLU A 36 3.47 -12.07 0.43
N VAL A 37 4.57 -11.96 1.19
CA VAL A 37 5.18 -13.08 1.92
C VAL A 37 4.21 -13.61 2.99
N ASN A 38 3.68 -12.72 3.84
CA ASN A 38 2.73 -13.10 4.89
C ASN A 38 1.46 -13.76 4.32
N ARG A 39 1.01 -13.33 3.13
CA ARG A 39 -0.12 -13.96 2.46
C ARG A 39 0.17 -15.40 2.01
N LYS A 40 1.40 -15.69 1.55
CA LYS A 40 1.85 -17.07 1.24
C LYS A 40 1.94 -17.94 2.50
N LEU A 41 2.36 -17.34 3.62
CA LEU A 41 2.53 -18.02 4.91
C LEU A 41 1.23 -18.26 5.69
N ARG A 42 0.18 -17.50 5.41
CA ARG A 42 -1.11 -17.57 6.15
C ARG A 42 -1.68 -18.98 6.26
N GLN A 43 -1.61 -19.78 5.20
CA GLN A 43 -2.14 -21.15 5.20
C GLN A 43 -1.42 -22.10 6.17
N TYR A 44 -0.24 -21.71 6.64
CA TYR A 44 0.57 -22.44 7.60
C TYR A 44 0.46 -21.85 9.02
N GLU A 45 -0.41 -20.86 9.24
CA GLU A 45 -0.53 -20.14 10.52
C GLU A 45 0.80 -19.48 10.94
N ARG A 46 1.55 -18.99 9.94
CA ARG A 46 2.85 -18.35 10.09
C ARG A 46 2.86 -16.96 9.48
N LYS A 47 3.81 -16.15 9.94
CA LYS A 47 4.15 -14.85 9.37
C LYS A 47 5.66 -14.58 9.48
N LEU A 48 6.15 -13.57 8.77
CA LEU A 48 7.48 -13.03 9.01
C LEU A 48 7.61 -12.53 10.44
N GLY A 49 8.78 -12.72 11.04
CA GLY A 49 9.15 -12.07 12.29
C GLY A 49 9.17 -10.55 12.16
N PRO A 50 9.97 -9.94 11.26
CA PRO A 50 9.91 -8.49 11.07
C PRO A 50 8.53 -8.08 10.52
N ASP A 51 7.85 -7.17 11.23
CA ASP A 51 6.51 -6.66 10.96
C ASP A 51 6.43 -5.11 10.94
N PRO A 52 7.25 -4.43 10.13
CA PRO A 52 7.27 -2.97 10.10
C PRO A 52 5.90 -2.38 9.73
N ALA A 53 5.60 -1.17 10.18
CA ALA A 53 4.33 -0.50 9.86
C ALA A 53 4.10 -0.31 8.35
N SER A 54 5.17 -0.34 7.55
CA SER A 54 5.17 -0.25 6.09
C SER A 54 5.13 -1.61 5.38
N ILE A 55 4.88 -2.73 6.07
CA ILE A 55 4.91 -4.11 5.50
C ILE A 55 4.04 -4.30 4.25
N ASP A 56 2.99 -3.48 4.09
CA ASP A 56 2.12 -3.48 2.93
C ASP A 56 2.74 -2.81 1.68
N SER A 57 3.98 -2.31 1.78
CA SER A 57 4.68 -1.62 0.69
C SER A 57 6.20 -1.82 0.68
N CYS A 58 6.85 -2.00 1.84
CA CYS A 58 8.29 -2.20 1.88
C CYS A 58 8.67 -3.60 1.36
N MET A 59 9.80 -3.63 0.64
CA MET A 59 10.33 -4.87 0.06
C MET A 59 11.29 -5.57 1.00
N ILE A 60 11.42 -6.89 0.86
CA ILE A 60 12.23 -7.76 1.72
C ILE A 60 13.69 -7.30 1.80
N GLY A 61 14.28 -6.83 0.71
CA GLY A 61 15.66 -6.31 0.71
C GLY A 61 15.81 -5.11 1.64
N GLY A 62 14.84 -4.20 1.66
CA GLY A 62 14.81 -3.06 2.57
C GLY A 62 14.53 -3.46 4.02
N ILE A 63 13.66 -4.45 4.25
CA ILE A 63 13.39 -5.02 5.58
C ILE A 63 14.71 -5.55 6.19
N ALA A 64 15.45 -6.34 5.42
CA ALA A 64 16.73 -6.90 5.85
C ALA A 64 17.83 -5.83 6.01
N ALA A 65 18.02 -4.97 5.00
CA ALA A 65 19.11 -4.00 4.97
C ALA A 65 18.98 -2.90 6.05
N ASN A 66 17.77 -2.64 6.57
CA ASN A 66 17.55 -1.72 7.69
C ASN A 66 17.41 -2.43 9.04
N ASN A 67 17.61 -3.76 9.10
CA ASN A 67 17.32 -4.58 10.28
C ASN A 67 15.93 -4.30 10.87
N ALA A 68 14.92 -4.22 10.01
CA ALA A 68 13.58 -3.87 10.44
C ALA A 68 13.08 -4.86 11.49
N SER A 69 12.33 -4.33 12.45
CA SER A 69 11.57 -5.09 13.44
C SER A 69 10.08 -4.83 13.22
N GLY A 70 9.42 -4.11 14.13
CA GLY A 70 8.03 -3.68 13.99
C GLY A 70 7.27 -3.70 15.31
N MET A 71 5.94 -3.75 15.19
CA MET A 71 4.98 -3.49 16.27
C MET A 71 4.86 -4.64 17.27
N CYS A 72 4.83 -5.89 16.80
CA CYS A 72 4.59 -7.05 17.67
C CYS A 72 5.86 -7.86 17.98
N CYS A 73 6.93 -7.65 17.21
CA CYS A 73 8.03 -8.59 17.11
C CYS A 73 9.32 -8.13 17.83
N GLY A 74 9.42 -6.83 18.12
CA GLY A 74 10.47 -6.26 18.97
C GLY A 74 11.89 -6.60 18.52
N THR A 75 12.83 -6.65 19.46
CA THR A 75 14.23 -7.05 19.17
C THR A 75 14.41 -8.57 19.01
N ALA A 76 13.51 -9.37 19.59
CA ALA A 76 13.61 -10.82 19.60
C ALA A 76 13.29 -11.49 18.26
N GLN A 77 12.52 -10.82 17.40
CA GLN A 77 12.06 -11.36 16.12
C GLN A 77 12.32 -10.38 14.95
N ASN A 78 13.34 -9.52 15.09
CA ASN A 78 13.78 -8.65 14.01
C ASN A 78 14.47 -9.44 12.88
N SER A 79 14.89 -8.73 11.82
CA SER A 79 15.54 -9.37 10.68
C SER A 79 16.82 -10.13 11.06
N TYR A 80 17.63 -9.59 11.98
CA TYR A 80 18.87 -10.22 12.43
C TYR A 80 18.61 -11.58 13.10
N GLN A 81 17.66 -11.63 14.04
CA GLN A 81 17.37 -12.85 14.81
C GLN A 81 16.66 -13.93 13.99
N THR A 82 15.90 -13.53 12.97
CA THR A 82 15.08 -14.45 12.19
C THR A 82 15.75 -14.92 10.91
N MET A 83 16.78 -14.24 10.43
CA MET A 83 17.53 -14.67 9.25
C MET A 83 18.27 -15.97 9.56
N SER A 84 18.15 -16.93 8.64
CA SER A 84 18.74 -18.27 8.75
C SER A 84 19.73 -18.57 7.63
N ALA A 85 19.61 -17.89 6.48
CA ALA A 85 20.55 -17.94 5.38
C ALA A 85 20.36 -16.71 4.48
N MET A 86 21.39 -16.38 3.71
CA MET A 86 21.39 -15.27 2.75
C MET A 86 22.22 -15.60 1.52
N SER A 87 21.80 -15.08 0.37
CA SER A 87 22.68 -14.91 -0.79
C SER A 87 22.96 -13.42 -1.02
N PHE A 88 24.22 -13.04 -1.15
CA PHE A 88 24.61 -11.65 -1.36
C PHE A 88 25.75 -11.51 -2.39
N ILE A 89 25.90 -10.30 -2.91
CA ILE A 89 26.92 -9.92 -3.89
C ILE A 89 27.79 -8.81 -3.30
N LEU A 90 29.11 -9.01 -3.28
CA LEU A 90 30.09 -8.06 -2.78
C LEU A 90 30.50 -7.02 -3.85
N ALA A 91 31.26 -6.00 -3.44
CA ALA A 91 31.69 -4.88 -4.30
C ALA A 91 32.59 -5.29 -5.49
N ASP A 92 33.19 -6.48 -5.44
CA ASP A 92 34.00 -7.08 -6.51
C ASP A 92 33.16 -7.96 -7.47
N GLY A 93 31.87 -8.15 -7.19
CA GLY A 93 30.96 -9.00 -7.95
C GLY A 93 30.90 -10.46 -7.46
N THR A 94 31.64 -10.81 -6.41
CA THR A 94 31.60 -12.16 -5.84
C THR A 94 30.24 -12.45 -5.23
N GLN A 95 29.62 -13.55 -5.63
CA GLN A 95 28.37 -14.04 -5.07
C GLN A 95 28.65 -15.08 -3.97
N VAL A 96 28.03 -14.90 -2.82
CA VAL A 96 28.10 -15.83 -1.69
C VAL A 96 26.69 -16.32 -1.37
N LYS A 97 26.52 -17.64 -1.23
CA LYS A 97 25.30 -18.28 -0.73
C LYS A 97 25.64 -18.98 0.58
N SER A 98 25.15 -18.48 1.70
CA SER A 98 25.59 -18.93 3.03
C SER A 98 25.15 -20.36 3.37
N ASP A 99 24.11 -20.86 2.70
CA ASP A 99 23.57 -22.22 2.88
C ASP A 99 24.07 -23.23 1.83
N ASP A 100 24.98 -22.83 0.94
CA ASP A 100 25.60 -23.69 -0.07
C ASP A 100 27.08 -23.93 0.28
N LEU A 101 27.39 -25.16 0.71
CA LEU A 101 28.74 -25.56 1.12
C LEU A 101 29.78 -25.34 0.01
N VAL A 102 29.42 -25.55 -1.26
CA VAL A 102 30.34 -25.34 -2.38
C VAL A 102 30.61 -23.85 -2.57
N SER A 103 29.56 -23.01 -2.48
CA SER A 103 29.71 -21.56 -2.52
C SER A 103 30.59 -21.06 -1.40
N VAL A 104 30.38 -21.54 -0.17
CA VAL A 104 31.15 -21.15 1.01
C VAL A 104 32.62 -21.55 0.89
N GLU A 105 32.90 -22.79 0.48
CA GLU A 105 34.28 -23.27 0.36
C GLU A 105 35.03 -22.52 -0.76
N ASN A 106 34.38 -22.26 -1.89
CA ASN A 106 34.96 -21.44 -2.96
C ASN A 106 35.25 -20.01 -2.48
N PHE A 107 34.33 -19.41 -1.71
CA PHE A 107 34.54 -18.08 -1.14
C PHE A 107 35.73 -18.05 -0.16
N LYS A 108 35.80 -19.01 0.77
CA LYS A 108 36.92 -19.14 1.72
C LYS A 108 38.28 -19.27 1.03
N ASN A 109 38.33 -20.00 -0.09
CA ASN A 109 39.55 -20.18 -0.87
C ASN A 109 39.95 -18.95 -1.67
N THR A 110 38.98 -18.22 -2.24
CA THR A 110 39.24 -17.04 -3.08
C THR A 110 39.43 -15.75 -2.29
N HIS A 111 38.86 -15.66 -1.08
CA HIS A 111 38.83 -14.47 -0.22
C HIS A 111 39.49 -14.73 1.14
N LYS A 112 40.55 -15.53 1.15
CA LYS A 112 41.24 -15.95 2.38
C LYS A 112 41.66 -14.77 3.26
N ASP A 113 42.24 -13.72 2.67
CA ASP A 113 42.70 -12.54 3.41
C ASP A 113 41.55 -11.79 4.09
N LEU A 114 40.39 -11.70 3.43
CA LEU A 114 39.17 -11.11 3.99
C LEU A 114 38.69 -11.93 5.19
N ILE A 115 38.62 -13.25 5.03
CA ILE A 115 38.16 -14.17 6.06
C ILE A 115 39.07 -14.14 7.29
N GLU A 116 40.39 -14.19 7.10
CA GLU A 116 41.37 -14.13 8.19
C GLU A 116 41.32 -12.79 8.92
N SER A 117 41.22 -11.68 8.18
CA SER A 117 41.13 -10.34 8.76
C SER A 117 39.83 -10.14 9.55
N LEU A 118 38.68 -10.56 9.00
CA LEU A 118 37.40 -10.49 9.69
C LEU A 118 37.40 -11.34 10.96
N THR A 119 37.99 -12.54 10.90
CA THR A 119 38.16 -13.42 12.06
C THR A 119 39.01 -12.77 13.14
N SER A 120 40.10 -12.09 12.75
CA SER A 120 40.96 -11.33 13.67
C SER A 120 40.21 -10.18 14.32
N LEU A 121 39.47 -9.37 13.55
CA LEU A 121 38.64 -8.28 14.07
C LEU A 121 37.61 -8.78 15.09
N ALA A 122 36.92 -9.87 14.76
CA ALA A 122 35.94 -10.47 15.65
C ALA A 122 36.59 -11.00 16.94
N LYS A 123 37.77 -11.61 16.85
CA LYS A 123 38.54 -12.05 18.02
C LYS A 123 38.93 -10.87 18.91
N GLN A 124 39.51 -9.81 18.34
CA GLN A 124 39.90 -8.61 19.08
C GLN A 124 38.69 -7.97 19.77
N CYS A 125 37.55 -7.89 19.07
CA CYS A 125 36.31 -7.39 19.63
C CYS A 125 35.84 -8.21 20.85
N ARG A 126 35.95 -9.55 20.79
CA ARG A 126 35.55 -10.44 21.90
C ARG A 126 36.52 -10.40 23.09
N GLU A 127 37.77 -10.03 22.86
CA GLU A 127 38.79 -9.89 23.92
C GLU A 127 38.70 -8.54 24.65
N ASP A 128 38.04 -7.53 24.07
CA ASP A 128 37.75 -6.25 24.73
C ASP A 128 36.40 -6.31 25.49
N ASN A 129 36.47 -6.59 26.80
CA ASN A 129 35.29 -6.71 27.67
C ASN A 129 34.42 -5.44 27.70
N GLU A 130 35.02 -4.25 27.59
CA GLU A 130 34.29 -2.99 27.60
C GLU A 130 33.43 -2.87 26.32
N LEU A 131 34.05 -3.17 25.17
CA LEU A 131 33.37 -3.17 23.89
C LEU A 131 32.26 -4.24 23.82
N VAL A 132 32.53 -5.44 24.33
CA VAL A 132 31.50 -6.51 24.41
C VAL A 132 30.30 -6.07 25.26
N SER A 133 30.54 -5.42 26.41
CA SER A 133 29.46 -4.92 27.27
C SER A 133 28.64 -3.85 26.58
N LEU A 134 29.31 -2.91 25.88
CA LEU A 134 28.64 -1.88 25.11
C LEU A 134 27.79 -2.48 23.99
N ILE A 135 28.33 -3.37 23.17
CA ILE A 135 27.59 -4.05 22.09
C ILE A 135 26.36 -4.76 22.65
N LYS A 136 26.51 -5.55 23.72
CA LYS A 136 25.38 -6.26 24.34
C LYS A 136 24.30 -5.31 24.85
N HIS A 137 24.69 -4.22 25.52
CA HIS A 137 23.74 -3.21 25.97
C HIS A 137 23.02 -2.55 24.79
N LYS A 138 23.74 -2.16 23.74
CA LYS A 138 23.17 -1.47 22.59
C LYS A 138 22.18 -2.34 21.80
N TYR A 139 22.44 -3.63 21.64
CA TYR A 139 21.53 -4.56 20.92
C TYR A 139 20.46 -5.22 21.79
N ARG A 140 20.44 -4.97 23.11
CA ARG A 140 19.25 -5.25 23.93
C ARG A 140 18.09 -4.29 23.58
N LEU A 141 18.44 -3.09 23.12
CA LEU A 141 17.53 -2.07 22.61
C LEU A 141 17.28 -2.28 21.11
N LYS A 142 16.22 -1.66 20.59
CA LYS A 142 16.13 -1.43 19.15
C LYS A 142 17.25 -0.47 18.75
N ASN A 143 18.19 -0.95 17.94
CA ASN A 143 19.35 -0.17 17.51
C ASN A 143 19.73 -0.48 16.06
N THR A 144 19.75 0.58 15.25
CA THR A 144 20.19 0.58 13.84
C THR A 144 21.20 1.69 13.56
N THR A 145 21.80 2.28 14.60
CA THR A 145 22.93 3.20 14.47
C THR A 145 24.22 2.41 14.21
N GLY A 146 24.87 2.61 13.07
CA GLY A 146 26.08 1.86 12.72
C GLY A 146 25.82 0.47 12.12
N PHE A 147 26.88 -0.28 11.86
CA PHE A 147 26.77 -1.69 11.46
C PHE A 147 26.40 -2.60 12.63
N SER A 148 25.79 -3.76 12.35
CA SER A 148 25.45 -4.83 13.31
C SER A 148 26.67 -5.46 13.98
N LEU A 149 27.35 -4.73 14.88
CA LEU A 149 28.58 -5.18 15.56
C LEU A 149 28.34 -6.40 16.45
N ASN A 150 27.10 -6.69 16.85
CA ASN A 150 26.76 -7.92 17.55
C ASN A 150 27.12 -9.19 16.75
N ALA A 151 27.19 -9.11 15.42
CA ALA A 151 27.66 -10.22 14.59
C ALA A 151 29.07 -10.71 15.01
N LEU A 152 29.93 -9.81 15.47
CA LEU A 152 31.30 -10.14 15.89
C LEU A 152 31.37 -10.89 17.23
N ILE A 153 30.34 -10.77 18.07
CA ILE A 153 30.31 -11.43 19.39
C ILE A 153 29.38 -12.65 19.42
N ASP A 154 28.34 -12.65 18.59
CA ASP A 154 27.36 -13.74 18.53
C ASP A 154 27.89 -14.94 17.75
N PHE A 155 28.79 -14.71 16.77
CA PHE A 155 29.28 -15.74 15.86
C PHE A 155 30.80 -15.87 15.84
N THR A 156 31.27 -17.09 15.59
CA THR A 156 32.70 -17.42 15.43
C THR A 156 33.06 -17.84 14.01
N ASP A 157 32.12 -18.36 13.22
CA ASP A 157 32.33 -18.62 11.79
C ASP A 157 32.32 -17.28 11.03
N PRO A 158 33.41 -16.94 10.31
CA PRO A 158 33.48 -15.71 9.53
C PRO A 158 32.37 -15.57 8.46
N ILE A 159 31.80 -16.67 7.98
CA ILE A 159 30.65 -16.60 7.04
C ILE A 159 29.38 -16.15 7.74
N GLU A 160 29.12 -16.66 8.94
CA GLU A 160 27.99 -16.23 9.77
C GLU A 160 28.15 -14.76 10.16
N ILE A 161 29.36 -14.35 10.56
CA ILE A 161 29.68 -12.95 10.86
C ILE A 161 29.38 -12.06 9.64
N LEU A 162 29.92 -12.40 8.46
CA LEU A 162 29.72 -11.62 7.24
C LEU A 162 28.24 -11.55 6.85
N THR A 163 27.52 -12.66 6.94
CA THR A 163 26.09 -12.74 6.61
C THR A 163 25.25 -11.86 7.53
N HIS A 164 25.53 -11.88 8.84
CA HIS A 164 24.81 -11.07 9.82
C HIS A 164 25.20 -9.59 9.79
N LEU A 165 26.42 -9.25 9.36
CA LEU A 165 26.82 -7.87 9.08
C LEU A 165 26.02 -7.23 7.94
N MET A 166 25.52 -8.02 6.98
CA MET A 166 24.67 -7.51 5.89
C MET A 166 23.32 -6.97 6.41
N ILE A 167 22.82 -7.51 7.51
CA ILE A 167 21.58 -7.06 8.15
C ILE A 167 21.82 -5.73 8.86
N GLY A 168 21.06 -4.69 8.51
CA GLY A 168 21.29 -3.33 9.02
C GLY A 168 22.44 -2.58 8.33
N SER A 169 23.02 -3.12 7.25
CA SER A 169 24.12 -2.49 6.53
C SER A 169 23.71 -1.33 5.62
N GLU A 170 22.42 -1.12 5.37
CA GLU A 170 21.88 -0.12 4.44
C GLU A 170 22.49 -0.21 3.03
N GLY A 171 22.90 -1.42 2.60
CA GLY A 171 23.54 -1.64 1.31
C GLY A 171 24.99 -1.16 1.24
N CYS A 172 25.61 -0.80 2.37
CA CYS A 172 27.01 -0.38 2.41
C CYS A 172 28.00 -1.55 2.33
N LEU A 173 27.58 -2.80 2.58
CA LEU A 173 28.49 -3.95 2.60
C LEU A 173 28.26 -4.94 1.46
N GLY A 174 27.11 -4.88 0.79
CA GLY A 174 26.79 -5.75 -0.33
C GLY A 174 25.35 -5.60 -0.79
N PHE A 175 25.03 -6.27 -1.90
CA PHE A 175 23.67 -6.40 -2.40
C PHE A 175 23.05 -7.72 -1.94
N ILE A 176 21.97 -7.66 -1.17
CA ILE A 176 21.21 -8.84 -0.72
C ILE A 176 20.36 -9.34 -1.89
N SER A 177 20.73 -10.50 -2.44
CA SER A 177 20.08 -11.10 -3.62
C SER A 177 19.00 -12.13 -3.27
N ASP A 178 19.08 -12.73 -2.08
CA ASP A 178 18.08 -13.66 -1.52
C ASP A 178 18.24 -13.75 0.00
N ILE A 179 17.16 -13.97 0.73
CA ILE A 179 17.18 -14.16 2.19
C ILE A 179 16.19 -15.26 2.60
N THR A 180 16.62 -16.13 3.51
CA THR A 180 15.76 -17.14 4.14
C THR A 180 15.51 -16.79 5.60
N TYR A 181 14.25 -16.57 5.95
CA TYR A 181 13.81 -16.30 7.32
C TYR A 181 13.20 -17.53 7.99
N ASN A 182 13.51 -17.72 9.27
CA ASN A 182 12.67 -18.47 10.20
C ASN A 182 11.41 -17.65 10.48
N THR A 183 10.24 -18.27 10.31
CA THR A 183 8.95 -17.61 10.51
C THR A 183 8.47 -17.75 11.95
N VAL A 184 7.52 -16.89 12.33
CA VAL A 184 6.92 -16.90 13.67
C VAL A 184 5.45 -17.32 13.57
N PRO A 185 4.87 -17.90 14.64
CA PRO A 185 3.44 -18.22 14.68
C PRO A 185 2.58 -16.97 14.45
N ASP A 186 1.46 -17.14 13.75
CA ASP A 186 0.38 -16.14 13.63
C ASP A 186 -0.87 -16.67 14.32
N TYR A 187 -0.96 -16.48 15.64
CA TYR A 187 -1.99 -17.08 16.47
C TYR A 187 -3.41 -16.60 16.13
N ALA A 188 -4.39 -17.50 16.04
CA ALA A 188 -5.77 -17.11 15.78
C ALA A 188 -6.43 -16.35 16.97
N ALA A 189 -6.08 -16.69 18.21
CA ALA A 189 -6.63 -16.05 19.40
C ALA A 189 -5.88 -14.73 19.67
N LYS A 190 -6.55 -13.61 19.40
CA LYS A 190 -6.01 -12.26 19.60
C LYS A 190 -7.05 -11.33 20.20
N ALA A 191 -6.62 -10.42 21.06
CA ALA A 191 -7.47 -9.38 21.63
C ALA A 191 -6.75 -8.03 21.64
N THR A 192 -7.44 -6.95 21.28
CA THR A 192 -6.88 -5.60 21.25
C THR A 192 -7.73 -4.64 22.07
N GLY A 193 -7.10 -3.83 22.91
CA GLY A 193 -7.74 -2.79 23.72
C GLY A 193 -7.05 -1.43 23.54
N LEU A 194 -7.75 -0.34 23.87
CA LEU A 194 -7.24 1.03 23.76
C LEU A 194 -7.51 1.78 25.07
N TYR A 195 -6.45 2.22 25.75
CA TYR A 195 -6.53 2.78 27.10
C TYR A 195 -5.94 4.19 27.11
N VAL A 196 -6.69 5.18 27.60
CA VAL A 196 -6.31 6.61 27.58
C VAL A 196 -5.83 7.04 28.96
N PHE A 197 -4.57 7.46 29.04
CA PHE A 197 -3.89 7.95 30.23
C PHE A 197 -3.96 9.48 30.32
N PRO A 198 -3.82 10.05 31.54
CA PRO A 198 -3.86 11.49 31.75
C PRO A 198 -2.67 12.25 31.13
N SER A 199 -1.54 11.57 30.89
CA SER A 199 -0.38 12.15 30.20
C SER A 199 0.49 11.10 29.52
N LEU A 200 1.40 11.55 28.64
CA LEU A 200 2.46 10.73 28.05
C LEU A 200 3.36 10.12 29.13
N GLU A 201 3.75 10.89 30.13
CA GLU A 201 4.58 10.42 31.25
C GLU A 201 3.87 9.31 32.04
N ALA A 202 2.56 9.46 32.30
CA ALA A 202 1.77 8.44 32.99
C ALA A 202 1.66 7.15 32.18
N ALA A 203 1.44 7.25 30.87
CA ALA A 203 1.44 6.10 29.97
C ALA A 203 2.81 5.40 29.94
N CYS A 204 3.90 6.16 29.79
CA CYS A 204 5.25 5.60 29.80
C CYS A 204 5.61 4.97 31.15
N GLN A 205 5.22 5.58 32.27
CA GLN A 205 5.44 5.01 33.60
C GLN A 205 4.70 3.67 33.76
N TRP A 206 3.45 3.59 33.31
CA TRP A 206 2.70 2.33 33.30
C TRP A 206 3.45 1.23 32.51
N VAL A 207 4.06 1.58 31.39
CA VAL A 207 4.87 0.64 30.59
C VAL A 207 6.15 0.23 31.31
N VAL A 208 6.77 1.13 32.08
CA VAL A 208 7.91 0.76 32.95
C VAL A 208 7.48 -0.28 33.99
N ASP A 209 6.33 -0.06 34.63
CA ASP A 209 5.86 -0.88 35.75
C ASP A 209 5.32 -2.25 35.31
N TYR A 210 4.66 -2.32 34.14
CA TYR A 210 3.90 -3.50 33.70
C TYR A 210 4.31 -4.07 32.33
N GLY A 211 5.29 -3.47 31.66
CA GLY A 211 5.70 -3.86 30.29
C GLY A 211 6.29 -5.27 30.15
N ASP A 212 6.60 -5.96 31.27
CA ASP A 212 7.05 -7.36 31.29
C ASP A 212 5.91 -8.39 31.23
N MET A 213 4.66 -7.96 31.44
CA MET A 213 3.51 -8.86 31.29
C MET A 213 3.36 -9.31 29.83
N THR A 214 2.66 -10.42 29.61
CA THR A 214 2.47 -11.01 28.27
C THR A 214 1.59 -10.13 27.36
N MET A 215 2.23 -9.17 26.71
CA MET A 215 1.66 -8.29 25.69
C MET A 215 2.49 -8.43 24.42
N HIS A 216 1.85 -8.64 23.29
CA HIS A 216 2.55 -8.76 22.01
C HIS A 216 2.89 -7.38 21.45
N ALA A 217 2.01 -6.39 21.64
CA ALA A 217 2.27 -5.01 21.26
C ALA A 217 1.76 -4.02 22.32
N ILE A 218 2.49 -2.92 22.50
CA ILE A 218 2.09 -1.76 23.30
C ILE A 218 2.45 -0.50 22.51
N GLU A 219 1.46 0.08 21.85
CA GLU A 219 1.64 1.21 20.95
C GLU A 219 1.17 2.51 21.59
N LEU A 220 2.08 3.47 21.72
CA LEU A 220 1.81 4.79 22.29
C LEU A 220 1.29 5.76 21.21
N LEU A 221 0.27 6.52 21.57
CA LEU A 221 -0.32 7.59 20.76
C LEU A 221 -0.54 8.82 21.65
N ASP A 222 0.04 9.97 21.32
CA ASP A 222 -0.28 11.22 22.02
C ASP A 222 -1.62 11.84 21.58
N ASP A 223 -2.01 12.93 22.24
CA ASP A 223 -3.25 13.65 21.95
C ASP A 223 -3.37 14.14 20.50
N ARG A 224 -2.26 14.55 19.88
CA ARG A 224 -2.20 14.99 18.48
C ARG A 224 -2.36 13.84 17.50
N ALA A 225 -1.69 12.72 17.77
CA ALA A 225 -1.86 11.48 17.05
C ALA A 225 -3.32 11.05 17.12
N LEU A 226 -3.92 11.01 18.31
CA LEU A 226 -5.35 10.71 18.50
C LEU A 226 -6.27 11.74 17.85
N ALA A 227 -5.88 13.01 17.75
CA ALA A 227 -6.65 14.03 17.04
C ALA A 227 -6.54 13.89 15.51
N SER A 228 -5.48 13.23 14.99
CA SER A 228 -5.19 13.07 13.56
C SER A 228 -6.05 12.03 12.86
N VAL A 229 -6.57 11.08 13.63
CA VAL A 229 -7.26 9.88 13.15
C VAL A 229 -8.74 10.13 12.78
N PRO A 230 -9.36 9.23 11.99
CA PRO A 230 -10.75 9.36 11.57
C PRO A 230 -11.75 9.33 12.74
N GLU A 231 -12.94 9.90 12.51
CA GLU A 231 -14.05 10.00 13.48
C GLU A 231 -14.42 8.65 14.14
N THR A 232 -14.13 7.54 13.48
CA THR A 232 -14.41 6.19 13.96
C THR A 232 -13.70 5.85 15.28
N LEU A 233 -12.55 6.45 15.60
CA LEU A 233 -11.95 6.29 16.94
C LEU A 233 -12.57 7.22 17.99
N LYS A 234 -13.09 8.39 17.60
CA LYS A 234 -13.68 9.36 18.54
C LYS A 234 -14.91 8.79 19.26
N GLY A 235 -15.56 7.79 18.67
CA GLY A 235 -16.67 7.06 19.30
C GLY A 235 -16.25 5.96 20.28
N LEU A 236 -14.98 5.50 20.26
CA LEU A 236 -14.54 4.37 21.08
C LEU A 236 -13.99 4.79 22.44
N VAL A 237 -13.26 5.90 22.50
CA VAL A 237 -12.66 6.43 23.73
C VAL A 237 -12.79 7.95 23.79
N LYS A 238 -12.85 8.48 25.02
CA LYS A 238 -12.79 9.93 25.28
C LYS A 238 -11.34 10.33 25.52
N TYR A 239 -10.88 11.37 24.85
CA TYR A 239 -9.56 11.93 25.05
C TYR A 239 -9.60 13.45 24.94
N GLY A 240 -8.64 14.11 25.57
CA GLY A 240 -8.47 15.56 25.54
C GLY A 240 -7.01 15.94 25.31
N ARG A 241 -6.76 17.25 25.26
CA ARG A 241 -5.40 17.79 25.15
C ARG A 241 -4.56 17.35 26.34
N GLY A 242 -3.34 16.88 26.09
CA GLY A 242 -2.40 16.39 27.09
C GLY A 242 -2.52 14.90 27.39
N ASN A 243 -3.62 14.23 27.02
CA ASN A 243 -3.76 12.79 27.20
C ASN A 243 -2.79 12.01 26.29
N ALA A 244 -2.57 10.75 26.64
CA ALA A 244 -1.94 9.76 25.77
C ALA A 244 -2.80 8.49 25.75
N ALA A 245 -2.62 7.62 24.76
CA ALA A 245 -3.25 6.32 24.72
C ALA A 245 -2.24 5.21 24.46
N LEU A 246 -2.50 4.05 25.05
CA LEU A 246 -1.83 2.79 24.75
C LEU A 246 -2.82 1.88 24.01
N LEU A 247 -2.46 1.49 22.79
CA LEU A 247 -3.10 0.40 22.07
C LEU A 247 -2.35 -0.88 22.41
N ILE A 248 -3.02 -1.80 23.11
CA ILE A 248 -2.41 -3.02 23.64
C ILE A 248 -3.00 -4.23 22.91
N GLU A 249 -2.15 -5.15 22.46
CA GLU A 249 -2.59 -6.42 21.87
C GLU A 249 -1.98 -7.62 22.59
N CYS A 250 -2.83 -8.60 22.90
CA CYS A 250 -2.44 -9.93 23.34
C CYS A 250 -2.75 -10.95 22.25
N GLN A 251 -1.87 -11.94 22.11
CA GLN A 251 -2.04 -13.09 21.23
C GLN A 251 -1.71 -14.35 22.05
N ALA A 252 -2.34 -15.47 21.75
CA ALA A 252 -2.08 -16.73 22.45
C ALA A 252 -2.40 -17.95 21.57
N GLU A 253 -1.80 -19.09 21.90
CA GLU A 253 -2.07 -20.36 21.22
C GLU A 253 -3.52 -20.84 21.42
N SER A 254 -4.14 -20.46 22.53
CA SER A 254 -5.50 -20.87 22.88
C SER A 254 -6.35 -19.72 23.44
N GLN A 255 -7.67 -19.85 23.29
CA GLN A 255 -8.64 -18.91 23.86
C GLN A 255 -8.58 -18.83 25.39
N GLN A 256 -8.24 -19.92 26.05
CA GLN A 256 -8.07 -19.94 27.50
C GLN A 256 -6.89 -19.06 27.94
N GLN A 257 -5.72 -19.25 27.33
CA GLN A 257 -4.53 -18.43 27.61
C GLN A 257 -4.78 -16.96 27.28
N LEU A 258 -5.47 -16.66 26.17
CA LEU A 258 -5.83 -15.29 25.83
C LEU A 258 -6.68 -14.66 26.94
N ALA A 259 -7.69 -15.38 27.45
CA ALA A 259 -8.55 -14.91 28.53
C ALA A 259 -7.72 -14.62 29.81
N GLU A 260 -6.79 -15.51 30.16
CA GLU A 260 -5.87 -15.33 31.29
C GLU A 260 -5.01 -14.05 31.14
N TYR A 261 -4.42 -13.83 29.95
CA TYR A 261 -3.61 -12.63 29.67
C TYR A 261 -4.45 -11.35 29.77
N THR A 262 -5.63 -11.32 29.14
CA THR A 262 -6.49 -10.13 29.17
C THR A 262 -7.03 -9.83 30.57
N ALA A 263 -7.38 -10.84 31.36
CA ALA A 263 -7.85 -10.67 32.73
C ALA A 263 -6.76 -10.13 33.66
N ALA A 264 -5.51 -10.61 33.50
CA ALA A 264 -4.37 -10.11 34.26
C ALA A 264 -4.09 -8.63 33.94
N LEU A 265 -4.21 -8.22 32.67
CA LEU A 265 -4.01 -6.83 32.25
C LEU A 265 -5.13 -5.91 32.72
N ASP A 266 -6.39 -6.35 32.63
CA ASP A 266 -7.52 -5.56 33.13
C ASP A 266 -7.43 -5.33 34.65
N ALA A 267 -6.78 -6.23 35.40
CA ALA A 267 -6.56 -6.06 36.84
C ALA A 267 -5.53 -4.96 37.18
N VAL A 268 -4.56 -4.69 36.30
CA VAL A 268 -3.54 -3.64 36.50
C VAL A 268 -3.91 -2.32 35.80
N LEU A 269 -4.86 -2.33 34.86
CA LEU A 269 -5.42 -1.16 34.19
C LEU A 269 -6.62 -0.59 34.99
N GLY A 270 -6.34 -0.19 36.23
CA GLY A 270 -7.33 0.37 37.16
C GLY A 270 -7.93 1.69 36.67
N ASP A 271 -9.20 1.94 37.02
CA ASP A 271 -9.93 3.16 36.62
C ASP A 271 -9.35 4.46 37.20
N ASP A 272 -8.42 4.37 38.17
CA ASP A 272 -7.69 5.49 38.76
C ASP A 272 -6.48 5.94 37.91
N GLN A 273 -5.94 5.06 37.07
CA GLN A 273 -4.78 5.33 36.22
C GLN A 273 -5.16 5.86 34.83
N ILE A 274 -6.39 5.60 34.39
CA ILE A 274 -6.88 5.89 33.05
C ILE A 274 -8.08 6.85 33.08
N THR A 275 -8.19 7.67 32.04
CA THR A 275 -9.29 8.62 31.83
C THR A 275 -10.41 8.06 30.97
N SER A 276 -10.11 7.07 30.12
CA SER A 276 -11.06 6.37 29.25
C SER A 276 -10.48 5.05 28.77
N LYS A 277 -11.34 4.09 28.41
CA LYS A 277 -10.91 2.81 27.82
C LYS A 277 -11.92 2.27 26.82
N PHE A 278 -11.39 1.54 25.86
CA PHE A 278 -12.08 0.54 25.06
C PHE A 278 -11.48 -0.81 25.43
N GLN A 279 -12.28 -1.66 26.07
CA GLN A 279 -11.84 -2.97 26.58
C GLN A 279 -11.37 -3.88 25.46
N PHE A 280 -10.59 -4.90 25.82
CA PHE A 280 -10.14 -5.92 24.90
C PHE A 280 -11.29 -6.52 24.08
N SER A 281 -11.18 -6.40 22.76
CA SER A 281 -12.09 -7.02 21.81
C SER A 281 -11.37 -8.07 20.98
N GLN A 282 -12.01 -9.23 20.81
CA GLN A 282 -11.55 -10.27 19.89
C GLN A 282 -12.18 -10.14 18.48
N ASP A 283 -13.14 -9.23 18.29
CA ASP A 283 -13.79 -9.03 17.00
C ASP A 283 -12.78 -8.54 15.96
N GLU A 284 -12.53 -9.37 14.93
CA GLU A 284 -11.53 -9.10 13.91
C GLU A 284 -11.77 -7.78 13.19
N ALA A 285 -13.05 -7.43 12.91
CA ALA A 285 -13.38 -6.17 12.25
C ALA A 285 -13.02 -4.95 13.12
N THR A 286 -13.22 -5.04 14.43
CA THR A 286 -12.86 -3.99 15.39
C THR A 286 -11.34 -3.90 15.56
N ARG A 287 -10.66 -5.04 15.76
CA ARG A 287 -9.20 -5.09 15.89
C ARG A 287 -8.50 -4.55 14.64
N SER A 288 -8.94 -4.97 13.47
CA SER A 288 -8.44 -4.48 12.18
C SER A 288 -8.63 -2.96 12.05
N LYS A 289 -9.74 -2.38 12.53
CA LYS A 289 -9.94 -0.92 12.53
C LYS A 289 -8.94 -0.21 13.45
N LEU A 290 -8.74 -0.69 14.69
CA LEU A 290 -7.79 -0.10 15.63
C LEU A 290 -6.37 -0.10 15.05
N TRP A 291 -5.92 -1.24 14.52
CA TRP A 291 -4.60 -1.37 13.90
C TRP A 291 -4.44 -0.56 12.62
N LYS A 292 -5.47 -0.50 11.77
CA LYS A 292 -5.46 0.34 10.57
C LYS A 292 -5.23 1.80 10.93
N VAL A 293 -5.82 2.25 12.04
CA VAL A 293 -5.64 3.62 12.52
C VAL A 293 -4.20 3.85 13.01
N ARG A 294 -3.66 2.94 13.85
CA ARG A 294 -2.26 3.03 14.29
C ARG A 294 -1.26 3.04 13.13
N LYS A 295 -1.49 2.24 12.08
CA LYS A 295 -0.66 2.20 10.86
C LYS A 295 -0.78 3.49 10.03
N GLY A 296 -1.95 4.13 10.01
CA GLY A 296 -2.21 5.35 9.23
C GLY A 296 -1.84 6.66 9.92
N VAL A 297 -1.38 6.64 11.19
CA VAL A 297 -1.23 7.84 12.01
C VAL A 297 -0.16 8.80 11.50
N VAL A 298 0.98 8.28 11.05
CA VAL A 298 2.12 9.09 10.59
C VAL A 298 1.73 9.94 9.36
N PRO A 299 1.18 9.37 8.28
CA PRO A 299 0.67 10.17 7.18
C PRO A 299 -0.46 11.14 7.57
N ALA A 300 -1.32 10.75 8.52
CA ALA A 300 -2.42 11.60 8.97
C ALA A 300 -1.91 12.86 9.70
N ILE A 301 -0.87 12.73 10.52
CA ILE A 301 -0.17 13.87 11.15
C ILE A 301 0.52 14.71 10.06
N ALA A 302 1.26 14.06 9.17
CA ALA A 302 1.98 14.72 8.08
C ALA A 302 1.05 15.53 7.14
N ALA A 303 -0.19 15.09 6.92
CA ALA A 303 -1.13 15.83 6.08
C ALA A 303 -1.65 17.13 6.70
N ARG A 304 -1.44 17.35 8.01
CA ARG A 304 -1.83 18.58 8.72
C ARG A 304 -0.70 19.61 8.80
N ARG A 305 0.48 19.29 8.27
CA ARG A 305 1.63 20.19 8.28
C ARG A 305 1.36 21.47 7.48
N ARG A 306 2.15 22.52 7.77
CA ARG A 306 2.16 23.73 6.95
C ARG A 306 2.58 23.38 5.51
N PRO A 307 1.94 23.94 4.47
CA PRO A 307 2.47 23.86 3.11
C PRO A 307 3.94 24.31 3.07
N ASN A 308 4.71 23.81 2.10
CA ASN A 308 6.15 24.04 1.96
C ASN A 308 7.07 23.36 2.99
N THR A 309 6.53 22.58 3.94
CA THR A 309 7.35 21.88 4.94
C THR A 309 7.56 20.41 4.59
N SER A 310 8.80 19.96 4.74
CA SER A 310 9.25 18.57 4.73
C SER A 310 8.88 17.85 6.01
N VAL A 311 8.63 16.55 5.91
CA VAL A 311 8.28 15.68 7.03
C VAL A 311 9.51 14.87 7.40
N ILE A 312 9.97 15.00 8.64
CA ILE A 312 11.06 14.21 9.19
C ILE A 312 10.47 13.34 10.28
N ILE A 313 10.74 12.04 10.22
CA ILE A 313 10.30 11.09 11.24
C ILE A 313 11.56 10.58 11.90
N GLU A 314 11.78 11.06 13.11
CA GLU A 314 12.87 10.55 13.94
C GLU A 314 12.33 9.48 14.89
N ASP A 315 13.23 8.58 15.26
CA ASP A 315 12.95 7.39 16.06
C ASP A 315 14.13 7.15 16.99
N ILE A 316 13.88 7.22 18.31
CA ILE A 316 14.90 6.97 19.34
C ILE A 316 14.43 5.84 20.23
N ALA A 317 15.37 5.11 20.82
CA ALA A 317 15.04 4.12 21.84
C ALA A 317 15.69 4.46 23.17
N PHE A 318 14.94 4.36 24.26
CA PHE A 318 15.49 4.37 25.61
C PHE A 318 15.39 2.96 26.21
N PRO A 319 16.29 2.58 27.12
CA PRO A 319 16.03 1.45 28.00
C PRO A 319 14.68 1.65 28.68
N ARG A 320 13.88 0.58 28.77
CA ARG A 320 12.49 0.68 29.26
C ARG A 320 12.43 1.29 30.66
N GLU A 321 13.40 0.94 31.52
CA GLU A 321 13.59 1.51 32.85
C GLU A 321 13.75 3.04 32.87
N HIS A 322 14.19 3.64 31.77
CA HIS A 322 14.34 5.10 31.60
C HIS A 322 13.26 5.72 30.71
N LEU A 323 12.24 4.99 30.26
CA LEU A 323 11.28 5.47 29.27
C LEU A 323 10.50 6.71 29.77
N ALA A 324 10.04 6.69 31.03
CA ALA A 324 9.30 7.81 31.63
C ALA A 324 10.18 9.07 31.82
N GLU A 325 11.45 8.90 32.20
CA GLU A 325 12.42 9.98 32.27
C GLU A 325 12.75 10.53 30.87
N GLY A 326 12.96 9.62 29.91
CA GLY A 326 13.30 9.92 28.53
C GLY A 326 12.23 10.72 27.81
N ILE A 327 10.95 10.35 27.95
CA ILE A 327 9.85 11.12 27.33
C ILE A 327 9.76 12.54 27.90
N LYS A 328 9.96 12.71 29.21
CA LYS A 328 9.96 14.02 29.86
C LYS A 328 11.11 14.88 29.32
N ALA A 329 12.33 14.34 29.32
CA ALA A 329 13.50 15.06 28.84
C ALA A 329 13.42 15.36 27.33
N LEU A 330 12.85 14.47 26.52
CA LEU A 330 12.61 14.69 25.10
C LEU A 330 11.67 15.89 24.87
N ARG A 331 10.59 15.99 25.67
CA ARG A 331 9.68 17.16 25.61
C ARG A 331 10.35 18.46 26.06
N GLU A 332 11.28 18.39 27.00
CA GLU A 332 12.11 19.54 27.38
C GLU A 332 13.01 19.99 26.22
N CYS A 333 13.62 19.06 25.47
CA CYS A 333 14.36 19.37 24.24
C CYS A 333 13.47 20.08 23.19
N PHE A 334 12.26 19.57 22.95
CA PHE A 334 11.31 20.23 22.04
C PHE A 334 10.93 21.63 22.50
N THR A 335 10.66 21.80 23.80
CA THR A 335 10.32 23.11 24.38
C THR A 335 11.47 24.10 24.24
N LYS A 336 12.71 23.67 24.55
CA LYS A 336 13.94 24.46 24.42
C LYS A 336 14.16 24.94 22.99
N GLN A 337 13.91 24.07 22.01
CA GLN A 337 14.05 24.37 20.60
C GLN A 337 12.76 24.91 19.95
N HIS A 338 11.77 25.35 20.73
CA HIS A 338 10.52 25.96 20.26
C HIS A 338 9.62 25.08 19.37
N TYR A 339 9.72 23.76 19.50
CA TYR A 339 8.78 22.83 18.88
C TYR A 339 7.57 22.59 19.79
N LEU A 340 6.51 23.38 19.59
CA LEU A 340 5.31 23.35 20.44
C LEU A 340 4.22 22.39 19.94
N ASP A 341 4.35 21.90 18.70
CA ASP A 341 3.33 21.11 18.02
C ASP A 341 3.89 19.82 17.40
N ILE A 342 4.59 19.04 18.24
CA ILE A 342 5.15 17.74 17.86
C ILE A 342 4.23 16.64 18.33
N SER A 343 3.95 15.70 17.44
CA SER A 343 3.27 14.46 17.79
C SER A 343 4.29 13.38 18.13
N ILE A 344 4.05 12.66 19.22
CA ILE A 344 4.85 11.53 19.68
C ILE A 344 4.01 10.25 19.63
N ILE A 345 4.55 9.22 19.00
CA ILE A 345 4.00 7.86 18.96
C ILE A 345 5.13 6.87 19.26
N GLY A 346 4.85 5.60 19.55
CA GLY A 346 5.96 4.68 19.88
C GLY A 346 5.58 3.22 20.03
N HIS A 347 6.58 2.36 19.88
CA HIS A 347 6.55 0.97 20.35
C HIS A 347 7.00 0.99 21.81
N ALA A 348 6.09 1.39 22.70
CA ALA A 348 6.44 1.73 24.09
C ALA A 348 7.05 0.53 24.84
N ARG A 349 6.62 -0.70 24.52
CA ARG A 349 7.17 -1.93 25.10
C ARG A 349 8.69 -2.01 24.94
N ASP A 350 9.20 -1.63 23.78
CA ASP A 350 10.62 -1.68 23.42
C ASP A 350 11.35 -0.37 23.72
N GLY A 351 10.69 0.59 24.38
CA GLY A 351 11.21 1.92 24.65
C GLY A 351 11.46 2.78 23.40
N ASN A 352 10.93 2.39 22.24
CA ASN A 352 11.09 3.09 20.97
C ASN A 352 10.01 4.18 20.82
N LEU A 353 10.46 5.43 20.65
CA LEU A 353 9.63 6.62 20.50
C LEU A 353 9.91 7.27 19.14
N HIS A 354 8.85 7.52 18.38
CA HIS A 354 8.87 8.29 17.15
C HIS A 354 8.27 9.67 17.37
N PHE A 355 8.85 10.66 16.70
CA PHE A 355 8.30 12.02 16.67
C PHE A 355 8.42 12.61 15.28
N ILE A 356 7.45 13.45 14.92
CA ILE A 356 7.28 13.96 13.57
C ILE A 356 7.56 15.45 13.56
N LEU A 357 8.62 15.85 12.85
CA LEU A 357 9.03 17.23 12.67
C LEU A 357 8.58 17.75 11.30
N HIS A 358 8.25 19.03 11.25
CA HIS A 358 7.87 19.73 10.02
C HIS A 358 8.78 20.93 9.80
N HIS A 359 9.59 20.90 8.75
CA HIS A 359 10.54 21.98 8.44
C HIS A 359 10.46 22.50 7.02
N ASP A 360 10.48 23.82 6.87
CA ASP A 360 10.78 24.45 5.59
C ASP A 360 12.30 24.60 5.43
N PHE A 361 12.90 23.62 4.75
CA PHE A 361 14.34 23.60 4.51
C PHE A 361 14.83 24.61 3.45
N SER A 362 13.94 25.44 2.89
CA SER A 362 14.37 26.64 2.17
C SER A 362 14.79 27.77 3.13
N GLN A 363 14.44 27.67 4.41
CA GLN A 363 14.69 28.70 5.41
C GLN A 363 15.90 28.34 6.28
N ALA A 364 16.97 29.15 6.21
CA ALA A 364 18.21 28.89 6.95
C ALA A 364 18.02 28.78 8.47
N HIS A 365 17.09 29.56 9.05
CA HIS A 365 16.82 29.50 10.49
C HIS A 365 16.14 28.19 10.92
N GLU A 366 15.29 27.60 10.07
CA GLU A 366 14.68 26.29 10.34
C GLU A 366 15.71 25.16 10.22
N VAL A 367 16.66 25.24 9.28
CA VAL A 367 17.79 24.30 9.19
C VAL A 367 18.66 24.36 10.46
N GLN A 368 18.95 25.55 10.96
CA GLN A 368 19.72 25.73 12.20
C GLN A 368 18.97 25.18 13.43
N GLN A 369 17.65 25.41 13.50
CA GLN A 369 16.80 24.87 14.56
C GLN A 369 16.80 23.33 14.57
N TYR A 370 16.76 22.71 13.38
CA TYR A 370 16.88 21.26 13.24
C TYR A 370 18.25 20.75 13.72
N GLN A 371 19.34 21.39 13.29
CA GLN A 371 20.70 21.05 13.70
C GLN A 371 20.86 21.07 15.24
N GLN A 372 20.32 22.11 15.88
CA GLN A 372 20.41 22.25 17.34
C GLN A 372 19.56 21.21 18.07
N LEU A 373 18.38 20.86 17.55
CA LEU A 373 17.58 19.75 18.07
C LEU A 373 18.36 18.44 17.98
N MET A 374 18.97 18.13 16.84
CA MET A 374 19.75 16.90 16.65
C MET A 374 20.96 16.83 17.60
N ALA A 375 21.62 17.95 17.85
CA ALA A 375 22.69 18.01 18.85
C ALA A 375 22.18 17.71 20.27
N ASP A 376 21.05 18.32 20.67
CA ASP A 376 20.42 18.10 21.98
C ASP A 376 19.93 16.64 22.14
N LEU A 377 19.35 16.05 21.09
CA LEU A 377 18.94 14.64 21.06
C LEU A 377 20.14 13.70 21.22
N GLY A 378 21.25 14.01 20.53
CA GLY A 378 22.51 13.28 20.68
C GLY A 378 23.00 13.23 22.13
N GLU A 379 22.99 14.35 22.84
CA GLU A 379 23.34 14.41 24.27
C GLU A 379 22.33 13.63 25.14
N LEU A 380 21.04 13.76 24.86
CA LEU A 380 19.98 13.10 25.61
C LEU A 380 20.11 11.58 25.54
N VAL A 381 20.28 11.04 24.35
CA VAL A 381 20.39 9.59 24.12
C VAL A 381 21.61 9.02 24.82
N ILE A 382 22.77 9.70 24.74
CA ILE A 382 23.99 9.25 25.42
C ILE A 382 23.79 9.25 26.93
N ARG A 383 23.21 10.32 27.48
CA ARG A 383 22.96 10.45 28.92
C ARG A 383 22.06 9.35 29.48
N LEU A 384 21.07 8.91 28.71
CA LEU A 384 20.12 7.86 29.10
C LEU A 384 20.48 6.48 28.53
N GLU A 385 21.71 6.34 28.00
CA GLU A 385 22.24 5.10 27.44
C GLU A 385 21.30 4.46 26.37
N GLY A 386 20.61 5.30 25.61
CA GLY A 386 19.64 4.90 24.58
C GLY A 386 20.26 4.66 23.20
N SER A 387 19.44 4.67 22.16
CA SER A 387 19.82 4.63 20.74
C SER A 387 19.25 5.83 19.97
N LEU A 388 20.04 6.47 19.11
CA LEU A 388 19.55 7.55 18.23
C LEU A 388 18.70 7.03 17.08
N LYS A 389 18.84 5.74 16.75
CA LYS A 389 18.04 5.06 15.74
C LYS A 389 17.59 3.71 16.22
N ALA A 390 16.29 3.55 16.29
CA ALA A 390 15.67 2.30 16.73
C ALA A 390 15.47 1.35 15.54
N GLU A 391 14.86 1.84 14.46
CA GLU A 391 14.42 1.02 13.32
C GLU A 391 14.68 1.65 11.94
N HIS A 392 14.72 2.98 11.81
CA HIS A 392 14.75 3.64 10.50
C HIS A 392 16.13 3.68 9.83
N GLY A 393 17.15 3.06 10.44
CA GLY A 393 18.53 3.10 9.95
C GLY A 393 19.25 4.40 10.29
N THR A 394 20.58 4.38 10.16
CA THR A 394 21.45 5.53 10.35
C THR A 394 21.32 6.52 9.20
N GLY A 395 21.31 6.02 7.96
CA GLY A 395 21.29 6.85 6.76
C GLY A 395 22.46 7.84 6.70
N ARG A 396 22.23 8.97 6.02
CA ARG A 396 23.11 10.15 6.08
C ARG A 396 22.80 11.04 7.28
N ASN A 397 21.55 11.00 7.74
CA ASN A 397 21.05 11.89 8.78
C ASN A 397 21.74 11.66 10.14
N MET A 398 21.97 10.39 10.50
CA MET A 398 22.62 10.05 11.77
C MET A 398 24.09 9.71 11.65
N ALA A 399 24.64 9.63 10.44
CA ALA A 399 26.05 9.32 10.22
C ALA A 399 27.01 10.21 11.03
N PRO A 400 26.79 11.54 11.19
CA PRO A 400 27.62 12.39 12.04
C PRO A 400 27.67 12.03 13.52
N TYR A 401 26.67 11.29 14.01
CA TYR A 401 26.48 11.00 15.44
C TYR A 401 26.94 9.58 15.83
N VAL A 402 27.23 8.71 14.85
CA VAL A 402 27.66 7.32 15.11
C VAL A 402 28.85 7.25 16.06
N ALA A 403 29.91 8.05 15.81
CA ALA A 403 31.10 8.07 16.65
C ALA A 403 30.79 8.54 18.09
N LYS A 404 29.84 9.46 18.23
CA LYS A 404 29.42 10.00 19.53
C LYS A 404 28.64 8.96 20.34
N GLU A 405 27.79 8.18 19.68
CA GLU A 405 26.95 7.16 20.30
C GLU A 405 27.75 5.89 20.67
N TRP A 406 28.68 5.47 19.81
CA TRP A 406 29.44 4.23 19.97
C TRP A 406 30.83 4.40 20.58
N GLY A 407 31.38 5.62 20.57
CA GLY A 407 32.76 5.89 20.94
C GLY A 407 33.78 5.50 19.85
N ASP A 408 34.99 6.02 19.98
CA ASP A 408 36.02 5.96 18.93
C ASP A 408 36.43 4.52 18.57
N LYS A 409 36.53 3.62 19.56
CA LYS A 409 36.92 2.21 19.32
C LYS A 409 35.93 1.47 18.41
N ALA A 410 34.65 1.53 18.76
CA ALA A 410 33.59 0.86 17.99
C ALA A 410 33.40 1.53 16.62
N TYR A 411 33.54 2.86 16.55
CA TYR A 411 33.50 3.59 15.29
C TYR A 411 34.64 3.20 14.36
N GLN A 412 35.88 3.08 14.87
CA GLN A 412 37.02 2.60 14.10
C GLN A 412 36.79 1.17 13.60
N LEU A 413 36.24 0.29 14.44
CA LEU A 413 35.90 -1.08 14.05
C LEU A 413 34.91 -1.11 12.87
N MET A 414 33.91 -0.21 12.83
CA MET A 414 33.02 -0.09 11.67
C MET A 414 33.75 0.35 10.40
N HIS A 415 34.70 1.29 10.51
CA HIS A 415 35.56 1.70 9.38
C HIS A 415 36.44 0.56 8.88
N ASP A 416 37.00 -0.23 9.79
CA ASP A 416 37.83 -1.39 9.45
C ASP A 416 37.00 -2.44 8.70
N ILE A 417 35.78 -2.73 9.16
CA ILE A 417 34.82 -3.61 8.47
C ILE A 417 34.48 -3.09 7.07
N LYS A 418 34.14 -1.80 6.94
CA LYS A 418 33.81 -1.19 5.64
C LYS A 418 34.98 -1.26 4.67
N SER A 419 36.18 -0.93 5.14
CA SER A 419 37.40 -0.94 4.31
C SER A 419 37.80 -2.36 3.90
N LEU A 420 37.51 -3.35 4.75
CA LEU A 420 37.77 -4.75 4.45
C LEU A 420 36.84 -5.30 3.35
N ILE A 421 35.55 -4.96 3.41
CA ILE A 421 34.52 -5.52 2.51
C ILE A 421 34.38 -4.70 1.21
N ASP A 422 34.50 -3.37 1.29
CA ASP A 422 34.40 -2.45 0.16
C ASP A 422 35.59 -1.47 0.16
N PRO A 423 36.81 -1.94 -0.17
CA PRO A 423 38.03 -1.13 -0.13
C PRO A 423 38.03 0.06 -1.09
N ARG A 424 37.14 0.06 -2.08
CA ARG A 424 36.99 1.14 -3.06
C ARG A 424 35.89 2.15 -2.66
N GLY A 425 35.13 1.88 -1.60
CA GLY A 425 34.03 2.74 -1.15
C GLY A 425 32.92 2.93 -2.19
N LEU A 426 32.63 1.91 -3.01
CA LEU A 426 31.63 1.99 -4.08
C LEU A 426 30.20 1.87 -3.57
N LEU A 427 30.00 1.09 -2.52
CA LEU A 427 28.68 0.72 -2.03
C LEU A 427 28.14 1.80 -1.07
N ASN A 428 27.10 2.50 -1.53
CA ASN A 428 26.35 3.53 -0.82
C ASN A 428 27.22 4.54 -0.03
N PRO A 429 28.10 5.29 -0.70
CA PRO A 429 29.06 6.17 -0.04
C PRO A 429 28.38 7.26 0.80
N GLY A 430 28.96 7.51 1.98
CA GLY A 430 28.51 8.52 2.94
C GLY A 430 27.26 8.15 3.75
N VAL A 431 26.75 6.92 3.63
CA VAL A 431 25.68 6.36 4.46
C VAL A 431 26.28 5.53 5.60
N ILE A 432 25.70 5.65 6.80
CA ILE A 432 26.20 5.12 8.07
C ILE A 432 27.52 5.77 8.51
N LEU A 433 28.56 5.66 7.69
CA LEU A 433 29.87 6.24 7.95
C LEU A 433 30.07 7.46 7.04
N ASN A 434 30.30 8.62 7.65
CA ASN A 434 30.53 9.85 6.92
C ASN A 434 31.54 10.74 7.66
N ALA A 435 32.53 11.25 6.93
CA ALA A 435 33.53 12.17 7.48
C ALA A 435 32.97 13.61 7.65
N ASP A 436 31.93 13.97 6.89
CA ASP A 436 31.29 15.27 6.98
C ASP A 436 30.31 15.32 8.16
N LYS A 437 30.73 15.98 9.24
CA LYS A 437 29.94 16.17 10.46
C LYS A 437 28.66 17.00 10.26
N THR A 438 28.50 17.63 9.10
CA THR A 438 27.35 18.47 8.75
C THR A 438 26.49 17.87 7.63
N VAL A 439 26.73 16.63 7.20
CA VAL A 439 25.99 16.03 6.08
C VAL A 439 24.47 15.98 6.32
N HIS A 440 24.03 15.85 7.58
CA HIS A 440 22.62 15.80 7.98
C HIS A 440 21.83 17.09 7.72
N ILE A 441 22.51 18.21 7.43
CA ILE A 441 21.88 19.49 7.07
C ILE A 441 22.19 19.94 5.63
N LYS A 442 22.75 19.04 4.81
CA LYS A 442 23.07 19.30 3.40
C LYS A 442 22.10 18.56 2.49
N ASP A 443 21.92 19.09 1.28
CA ASP A 443 21.08 18.50 0.23
C ASP A 443 19.67 18.11 0.70
N LEU A 444 19.13 18.91 1.62
CA LEU A 444 17.83 18.67 2.23
C LEU A 444 16.74 18.83 1.19
N LYS A 445 15.85 17.85 1.14
CA LYS A 445 14.72 17.86 0.23
C LYS A 445 13.79 19.04 0.53
N GLN A 446 13.55 19.88 -0.47
CA GLN A 446 12.53 20.92 -0.44
C GLN A 446 11.19 20.36 -0.94
N LEU A 447 10.08 20.95 -0.48
CA LEU A 447 8.72 20.55 -0.84
C LEU A 447 7.89 21.74 -1.31
N PRO A 448 8.16 22.30 -2.50
CA PRO A 448 7.44 23.47 -3.00
C PRO A 448 5.93 23.21 -3.09
N ILE A 449 5.15 24.26 -2.81
CA ILE A 449 3.70 24.25 -3.02
C ILE A 449 3.44 24.04 -4.52
N THR A 450 2.71 22.98 -4.85
CA THR A 450 2.55 22.54 -6.24
C THR A 450 1.08 22.47 -6.63
N HIS A 451 0.28 21.74 -5.85
CA HIS A 451 -1.13 21.57 -6.16
C HIS A 451 -1.93 21.10 -4.93
N PRO A 452 -3.13 21.66 -4.64
CA PRO A 452 -3.88 21.35 -3.42
C PRO A 452 -4.13 19.85 -3.18
N ILE A 453 -4.35 19.07 -4.24
CA ILE A 453 -4.56 17.61 -4.17
C ILE A 453 -3.32 16.86 -3.65
N ILE A 454 -2.10 17.32 -3.98
CA ILE A 454 -0.86 16.58 -3.72
C ILE A 454 0.02 17.25 -2.67
N ASP A 455 -0.27 18.49 -2.25
CA ASP A 455 0.54 19.21 -1.26
C ASP A 455 0.52 18.51 0.11
N GLN A 456 -0.54 17.75 0.43
CA GLN A 456 -0.59 16.90 1.62
C GLN A 456 0.34 15.68 1.54
N CYS A 457 0.85 15.31 0.36
CA CYS A 457 1.70 14.13 0.16
C CYS A 457 3.06 14.27 0.85
N MET A 458 3.38 13.31 1.71
CA MET A 458 4.71 13.14 2.31
C MET A 458 5.61 12.14 1.56
N GLU A 459 5.17 11.66 0.38
CA GLU A 459 5.96 10.79 -0.50
C GLU A 459 6.39 9.44 0.10
N CYS A 460 5.55 8.88 0.98
CA CYS A 460 5.78 7.59 1.64
C CYS A 460 5.74 6.37 0.70
N GLY A 461 5.06 6.47 -0.45
CA GLY A 461 5.03 5.39 -1.45
C GLY A 461 3.96 4.31 -1.25
N TYR A 462 3.08 4.39 -0.24
CA TYR A 462 1.97 3.43 -0.05
C TYR A 462 1.08 3.25 -1.29
N CYS A 463 0.97 4.30 -2.11
CA CYS A 463 0.16 4.29 -3.33
C CYS A 463 0.80 3.56 -4.53
N GLU A 464 2.08 3.18 -4.46
CA GLU A 464 2.80 2.62 -5.61
C GLU A 464 2.35 1.19 -5.95
N SER A 465 2.03 0.37 -4.95
CA SER A 465 1.59 -1.02 -5.12
C SER A 465 0.28 -1.15 -5.91
N ALA A 466 -0.64 -0.20 -5.77
CA ALA A 466 -1.89 -0.17 -6.54
C ALA A 466 -1.76 0.39 -7.97
N CYS A 467 -0.61 0.98 -8.34
CA CYS A 467 -0.49 1.68 -9.60
C CYS A 467 -0.10 0.73 -10.74
N PRO A 468 -0.90 0.65 -11.83
CA PRO A 468 -0.60 -0.24 -12.96
C PRO A 468 0.64 0.18 -13.75
N SER A 469 1.18 1.38 -13.52
CA SER A 469 2.36 1.89 -14.24
C SER A 469 3.65 1.78 -13.43
N THR A 470 3.60 1.27 -12.19
CA THR A 470 4.80 1.08 -11.34
C THR A 470 5.77 0.13 -12.03
N ALA A 471 7.06 0.49 -12.11
CA ALA A 471 8.12 -0.21 -12.87
C ALA A 471 8.02 -0.19 -14.41
N LEU A 472 6.92 0.33 -14.98
CA LEU A 472 6.83 0.65 -16.42
C LEU A 472 7.22 2.10 -16.70
N SER A 473 6.77 3.02 -15.85
CA SER A 473 7.01 4.47 -15.92
C SER A 473 6.85 5.05 -14.51
N PHE A 474 6.32 6.27 -14.36
CA PHE A 474 6.19 6.85 -13.03
C PHE A 474 5.02 6.31 -12.22
N SER A 475 5.32 5.93 -10.98
CA SER A 475 4.36 5.67 -9.92
C SER A 475 3.65 6.97 -9.48
N PRO A 476 2.54 6.92 -8.73
CA PRO A 476 1.86 8.13 -8.26
C PRO A 476 2.78 9.02 -7.41
N ARG A 477 3.65 8.43 -6.57
CA ARG A 477 4.66 9.18 -5.81
C ARG A 477 5.65 9.85 -6.75
N GLN A 478 6.22 9.13 -7.72
CA GLN A 478 7.19 9.69 -8.67
C GLN A 478 6.58 10.83 -9.51
N ARG A 479 5.30 10.74 -9.89
CA ARG A 479 4.56 11.84 -10.54
C ARG A 479 4.51 13.08 -9.66
N ILE A 480 4.21 12.92 -8.37
CA ILE A 480 4.16 14.04 -7.41
C ILE A 480 5.55 14.66 -7.23
N VAL A 481 6.59 13.84 -7.10
CA VAL A 481 7.99 14.31 -6.96
C VAL A 481 8.41 15.10 -8.19
N LEU A 482 8.14 14.61 -9.40
CA LEU A 482 8.48 15.32 -10.62
C LEU A 482 7.67 16.62 -10.79
N ALA A 483 6.39 16.64 -10.41
CA ALA A 483 5.60 17.86 -10.42
C ALA A 483 6.19 18.94 -9.49
N ARG A 484 6.66 18.53 -8.30
CA ARG A 484 7.35 19.43 -7.36
C ARG A 484 8.68 19.91 -7.91
N GLU A 485 9.45 19.03 -8.54
CA GLU A 485 10.72 19.41 -9.19
C GLU A 485 10.50 20.42 -10.31
N ILE A 486 9.44 20.27 -11.11
CA ILE A 486 9.05 21.26 -12.13
C ILE A 486 8.78 22.63 -11.49
N GLU A 487 8.03 22.68 -10.39
CA GLU A 487 7.77 23.94 -9.68
C GLU A 487 9.06 24.54 -9.08
N GLN A 488 9.95 23.71 -8.54
CA GLN A 488 11.25 24.17 -8.05
C GLN A 488 12.10 24.75 -9.20
N LEU A 489 12.18 24.07 -10.35
CA LEU A 489 12.93 24.53 -11.52
C LEU A 489 12.35 25.83 -12.09
N LYS A 490 11.02 26.02 -12.07
CA LYS A 490 10.39 27.29 -12.43
C LYS A 490 10.87 28.44 -11.54
N MET A 491 10.97 28.21 -10.23
CA MET A 491 11.48 29.21 -9.28
C MET A 491 12.96 29.56 -9.50
N LEU A 492 13.76 28.63 -10.05
CA LEU A 492 15.20 28.78 -10.28
C LEU A 492 15.58 29.20 -11.72
N SER A 493 14.62 29.32 -12.65
CA SER A 493 14.80 29.34 -14.11
C SER A 493 15.56 30.54 -14.74
N ASP A 494 16.41 31.20 -13.96
CA ASP A 494 17.22 32.36 -14.35
C ASP A 494 18.44 32.02 -15.23
N THR A 495 18.83 30.74 -15.30
CA THR A 495 19.98 30.28 -16.09
C THR A 495 19.54 29.43 -17.30
N PRO A 496 20.31 29.42 -18.41
CA PRO A 496 20.02 28.53 -19.55
C PRO A 496 20.00 27.05 -19.17
N GLU A 497 20.80 26.64 -18.18
CA GLU A 497 20.84 25.27 -17.68
C GLU A 497 19.54 24.88 -16.96
N HIS A 498 19.05 25.73 -16.05
CA HIS A 498 17.77 25.49 -15.37
C HIS A 498 16.59 25.51 -16.35
N GLN A 499 16.63 26.36 -17.38
CA GLN A 499 15.60 26.36 -18.42
C GLN A 499 15.59 25.06 -19.23
N HIS A 500 16.75 24.52 -19.58
CA HIS A 500 16.85 23.24 -20.25
C HIS A 500 16.35 22.08 -19.36
N GLN A 501 16.73 22.08 -18.07
CA GLN A 501 16.24 21.09 -17.11
C GLN A 501 14.72 21.16 -16.93
N LEU A 502 14.14 22.37 -16.84
CA LEU A 502 12.71 22.57 -16.76
C LEU A 502 11.98 22.00 -17.98
N GLN A 503 12.42 22.34 -19.19
CA GLN A 503 11.84 21.81 -20.43
C GLN A 503 11.93 20.29 -20.48
N HIS A 504 13.06 19.72 -20.06
CA HIS A 504 13.22 18.28 -19.99
C HIS A 504 12.27 17.64 -18.96
N ALA A 505 12.12 18.22 -17.78
CA ALA A 505 11.24 17.74 -16.72
C ALA A 505 9.75 17.80 -17.15
N GLU A 506 9.33 18.89 -17.81
CA GLU A 506 7.96 19.04 -18.34
C GLU A 506 7.68 17.99 -19.43
N GLN A 507 8.60 17.79 -20.38
CA GLN A 507 8.47 16.76 -21.40
C GLN A 507 8.39 15.35 -20.77
N LEU A 508 9.26 15.08 -19.79
CA LEU A 508 9.27 13.81 -19.07
C LEU A 508 7.98 13.59 -18.29
N PHE A 509 7.37 14.64 -17.74
CA PHE A 509 6.07 14.56 -17.06
C PHE A 509 4.96 14.17 -18.04
N ASP A 510 4.90 14.79 -19.22
CA ASP A 510 3.92 14.40 -20.23
C ASP A 510 4.09 12.94 -20.67
N ASP A 511 5.32 12.54 -20.97
CA ASP A 511 5.63 11.21 -21.53
C ASP A 511 5.49 10.08 -20.50
N MET A 512 5.91 10.31 -19.26
CA MET A 512 6.03 9.25 -18.23
C MET A 512 5.04 9.40 -17.07
N ALA A 513 4.51 10.59 -16.81
CA ALA A 513 3.47 10.80 -15.79
C ALA A 513 2.07 10.76 -16.40
N VAL A 514 1.78 11.60 -17.40
CA VAL A 514 0.44 11.77 -17.97
C VAL A 514 0.07 10.62 -18.91
N ALA A 515 0.97 10.26 -19.84
CA ALA A 515 0.66 9.29 -20.89
C ALA A 515 0.27 7.92 -20.32
N THR A 516 0.93 7.47 -19.26
CA THR A 516 0.77 6.14 -18.64
C THR A 516 -0.14 6.12 -17.42
N CYS A 517 -0.63 7.27 -16.93
CA CYS A 517 -1.60 7.28 -15.85
C CYS A 517 -2.95 6.74 -16.33
N ALA A 518 -3.44 5.69 -15.67
CA ALA A 518 -4.76 5.12 -15.94
C ALA A 518 -5.91 5.99 -15.42
N THR A 519 -5.63 7.02 -14.59
CA THR A 519 -6.63 7.93 -13.99
C THR A 519 -7.76 7.20 -13.25
N THR A 520 -7.48 5.99 -12.76
CA THR A 520 -8.45 5.15 -12.02
C THR A 520 -8.51 5.48 -10.54
N SER A 521 -7.70 6.42 -10.07
CA SER A 521 -7.65 6.86 -8.66
C SER A 521 -7.43 5.75 -7.64
N MET A 522 -6.94 4.56 -8.03
CA MET A 522 -6.66 3.47 -7.09
C MET A 522 -5.62 3.87 -6.04
N CYS A 523 -4.68 4.75 -6.38
CA CYS A 523 -3.74 5.36 -5.46
C CYS A 523 -4.40 6.05 -4.26
N GLN A 524 -5.64 6.53 -4.40
CA GLN A 524 -6.39 7.19 -3.33
C GLN A 524 -6.84 6.19 -2.26
N LEU A 525 -7.17 4.95 -2.63
CA LEU A 525 -7.68 3.94 -1.71
C LEU A 525 -6.58 3.42 -0.78
N ASP A 526 -5.34 3.33 -1.29
CA ASP A 526 -4.17 2.89 -0.54
C ASP A 526 -3.44 4.05 0.16
N CYS A 527 -3.69 5.29 -0.26
CA CYS A 527 -3.14 6.46 0.41
C CYS A 527 -3.84 6.67 1.77
N PRO A 528 -3.12 6.68 2.91
CA PRO A 528 -3.76 6.84 4.23
C PRO A 528 -4.47 8.18 4.44
N VAL A 529 -4.18 9.19 3.59
CA VAL A 529 -4.83 10.50 3.59
C VAL A 529 -5.58 10.80 2.29
N ALA A 530 -5.89 9.75 1.50
CA ALA A 530 -6.75 9.81 0.33
C ALA A 530 -6.30 10.78 -0.79
N ILE A 531 -5.00 10.92 -1.03
CA ILE A 531 -4.46 11.71 -2.15
C ILE A 531 -4.83 11.05 -3.47
N ASN A 532 -5.50 11.82 -4.33
CA ASN A 532 -5.96 11.35 -5.63
C ASN A 532 -5.07 11.86 -6.77
N THR A 533 -3.93 11.20 -6.99
CA THR A 533 -3.04 11.53 -8.11
C THR A 533 -3.72 11.38 -9.48
N GLY A 534 -4.72 10.49 -9.60
CA GLY A 534 -5.51 10.35 -10.83
C GLY A 534 -6.26 11.64 -11.19
N GLU A 535 -6.90 12.26 -10.20
CA GLU A 535 -7.59 13.54 -10.39
C GLU A 535 -6.60 14.69 -10.64
N PHE A 536 -5.46 14.71 -9.94
CA PHE A 536 -4.39 15.68 -10.22
C PHE A 536 -3.94 15.63 -11.70
N ILE A 537 -3.74 14.43 -12.26
CA ILE A 537 -3.39 14.28 -13.68
C ILE A 537 -4.52 14.76 -14.60
N LEU A 538 -5.78 14.51 -14.27
CA LEU A 538 -6.91 15.01 -15.04
C LEU A 538 -7.00 16.54 -15.03
N GLU A 539 -6.74 17.17 -13.88
CA GLU A 539 -6.72 18.64 -13.75
C GLU A 539 -5.53 19.25 -14.51
N HIS A 540 -4.35 18.62 -14.44
CA HIS A 540 -3.19 19.00 -15.25
C HIS A 540 -3.49 18.92 -16.75
N MET A 541 -4.11 17.83 -17.23
CA MET A 541 -4.51 17.68 -18.64
C MET A 541 -5.53 18.74 -19.10
N ALA A 542 -6.39 19.20 -18.18
CA ALA A 542 -7.38 20.23 -18.46
C ALA A 542 -6.74 21.62 -18.61
N GLN A 543 -5.73 21.91 -17.79
CA GLN A 543 -4.95 23.15 -17.82
C GLN A 543 -3.97 23.19 -19.01
N ASN A 544 -3.42 22.04 -19.40
CA ASN A 544 -2.45 21.88 -20.49
C ASN A 544 -3.01 21.01 -21.64
N PRO A 545 -4.02 21.48 -22.39
CA PRO A 545 -4.63 20.68 -23.43
C PRO A 545 -3.69 20.54 -24.64
N THR A 546 -3.21 19.32 -24.89
CA THR A 546 -2.47 18.96 -26.10
C THR A 546 -3.28 19.22 -27.38
N ILE A 547 -2.62 19.32 -28.54
CA ILE A 547 -3.27 19.41 -29.86
C ILE A 547 -4.27 18.26 -30.04
N THR A 548 -3.93 17.07 -29.54
CA THR A 548 -4.79 15.88 -29.52
C THR A 548 -6.04 16.07 -28.65
N ASN A 549 -5.92 16.67 -27.46
CA ASN A 549 -7.07 17.02 -26.62
C ASN A 549 -7.94 18.11 -27.25
N ARG A 550 -7.34 19.07 -27.97
CA ARG A 550 -8.09 20.06 -28.77
C ARG A 550 -8.84 19.40 -29.93
N ALA A 551 -8.22 18.51 -30.70
CA ALA A 551 -8.85 17.77 -31.79
C ALA A 551 -9.94 16.80 -31.28
N LEU A 552 -9.72 16.14 -30.14
CA LEU A 552 -10.70 15.29 -29.46
C LEU A 552 -11.85 16.12 -28.86
N LYS A 553 -11.63 17.38 -28.48
CA LYS A 553 -12.73 18.30 -28.13
C LYS A 553 -13.69 18.47 -29.31
N TYR A 554 -13.18 18.58 -30.54
CA TYR A 554 -14.00 18.61 -31.75
C TYR A 554 -14.62 17.23 -32.12
N LEU A 555 -13.87 16.13 -32.00
CA LEU A 555 -14.38 14.77 -32.30
C LEU A 555 -15.39 14.24 -31.26
N SER A 556 -15.23 14.59 -29.99
CA SER A 556 -16.14 14.20 -28.88
C SER A 556 -17.49 14.91 -28.98
N VAL A 557 -17.51 16.14 -29.52
CA VAL A 557 -18.72 16.94 -29.77
C VAL A 557 -19.52 16.44 -30.98
N PHE A 558 -18.87 15.83 -31.99
CA PHE A 558 -19.53 15.33 -33.20
C PHE A 558 -19.73 13.79 -33.26
N HIS A 559 -18.90 13.00 -32.58
CA HIS A 559 -18.81 11.54 -32.77
C HIS A 559 -18.55 10.75 -31.48
N GLY A 560 -19.08 11.20 -30.33
CA GLY A 560 -18.94 10.51 -29.04
C GLY A 560 -19.38 9.03 -29.00
N LEU A 561 -20.10 8.53 -30.01
CA LEU A 561 -20.39 7.10 -30.20
C LEU A 561 -19.42 6.38 -31.14
N GLY A 562 -18.88 7.02 -32.18
CA GLY A 562 -18.22 6.35 -33.32
C GLY A 562 -16.92 5.63 -32.96
N LEU A 563 -16.07 6.28 -32.17
CA LEU A 563 -14.79 5.74 -31.67
C LEU A 563 -14.96 4.64 -30.61
N TYR A 564 -16.14 4.56 -29.99
CA TYR A 564 -16.51 3.51 -29.03
C TYR A 564 -17.43 2.46 -29.67
N THR A 565 -17.48 2.37 -31.00
CA THR A 565 -18.09 1.23 -31.69
C THR A 565 -17.00 0.27 -32.13
N ALA A 566 -17.31 -1.04 -32.19
CA ALA A 566 -16.40 -2.04 -32.74
C ALA A 566 -15.89 -1.66 -34.16
N LYS A 567 -16.71 -0.95 -34.96
CA LYS A 567 -16.31 -0.41 -36.27
C LYS A 567 -15.22 0.66 -36.19
N GLY A 568 -15.29 1.56 -35.21
CA GLY A 568 -14.24 2.56 -34.95
C GLY A 568 -12.91 1.90 -34.54
N PHE A 569 -12.99 0.81 -33.78
CA PHE A 569 -11.81 0.02 -33.39
C PHE A 569 -11.20 -0.79 -34.54
N LEU A 570 -12.04 -1.40 -35.38
CA LEU A 570 -11.60 -2.07 -36.61
C LEU A 570 -10.90 -1.09 -37.58
N TRP A 571 -11.43 0.13 -37.69
CA TRP A 571 -10.77 1.19 -38.46
C TRP A 571 -9.42 1.60 -37.86
N LEU A 572 -9.34 1.75 -36.53
CA LEU A 572 -8.09 2.07 -35.84
C LEU A 572 -7.05 0.95 -36.03
N ARG A 573 -7.45 -0.31 -35.95
CA ARG A 573 -6.59 -1.47 -36.26
C ARG A 573 -6.00 -1.37 -37.66
N HIS A 574 -6.85 -1.13 -38.66
CA HIS A 574 -6.41 -0.98 -40.04
C HIS A 574 -5.42 0.18 -40.20
N GLN A 575 -5.62 1.31 -39.51
CA GLN A 575 -4.69 2.46 -39.52
C GLN A 575 -3.35 2.16 -38.82
N LEU A 576 -3.34 1.33 -37.77
CA LEU A 576 -2.11 0.94 -37.07
C LEU A 576 -1.31 -0.11 -37.87
N GLU A 577 -2.00 -1.10 -38.44
CA GLU A 577 -1.40 -2.12 -39.31
C GLU A 577 -0.81 -1.49 -40.60
N THR A 578 -1.50 -0.51 -41.20
CA THR A 578 -1.01 0.20 -42.40
C THR A 578 0.21 1.09 -42.12
N ARG A 579 0.45 1.46 -40.85
CA ARG A 579 1.66 2.20 -40.42
C ARG A 579 2.83 1.27 -40.04
N GLY A 580 2.73 -0.03 -40.31
CA GLY A 580 3.78 -1.00 -40.01
C GLY A 580 3.94 -1.30 -38.52
N MET A 581 3.00 -0.83 -37.68
CA MET A 581 3.00 -1.13 -36.26
C MET A 581 2.27 -2.46 -36.03
N ALA A 582 3.04 -3.54 -35.85
CA ALA A 582 2.51 -4.83 -35.40
C ALA A 582 2.09 -4.72 -33.93
N VAL A 583 0.94 -4.13 -33.66
CA VAL A 583 0.41 -3.98 -32.29
C VAL A 583 -0.63 -5.07 -32.06
N LYS A 584 -0.32 -6.04 -31.19
CA LYS A 584 -1.34 -6.92 -30.58
C LYS A 584 -2.16 -6.07 -29.62
N VAL A 585 -3.12 -5.32 -30.15
CA VAL A 585 -4.07 -4.56 -29.34
C VAL A 585 -5.24 -5.47 -29.00
N PRO A 586 -5.57 -5.68 -27.71
CA PRO A 586 -6.77 -6.41 -27.35
C PRO A 586 -8.00 -5.58 -27.74
N LEU A 587 -8.78 -6.09 -28.70
CA LEU A 587 -9.94 -5.39 -29.24
C LEU A 587 -11.24 -6.09 -28.85
N PRO A 588 -12.27 -5.33 -28.42
CA PRO A 588 -13.59 -5.88 -28.17
C PRO A 588 -14.26 -6.38 -29.46
N THR A 589 -15.18 -7.32 -29.32
CA THR A 589 -16.11 -7.72 -30.40
C THR A 589 -17.41 -6.92 -30.32
N MET A 590 -18.31 -7.07 -31.29
CA MET A 590 -19.64 -6.46 -31.22
C MET A 590 -20.54 -7.22 -30.24
N ALA A 591 -21.32 -6.48 -29.45
CA ALA A 591 -22.37 -7.09 -28.63
C ALA A 591 -23.44 -7.74 -29.53
N PRO A 592 -24.04 -8.87 -29.11
CA PRO A 592 -25.21 -9.43 -29.79
C PRO A 592 -26.40 -8.46 -29.71
N PRO A 593 -27.40 -8.58 -30.61
CA PRO A 593 -28.59 -7.73 -30.55
C PRO A 593 -29.31 -7.85 -29.20
N LEU A 594 -29.71 -6.71 -28.62
CA LEU A 594 -30.48 -6.69 -27.38
C LEU A 594 -31.90 -7.21 -27.63
N VAL A 595 -32.30 -8.24 -26.89
CA VAL A 595 -33.68 -8.75 -26.82
C VAL A 595 -34.15 -8.66 -25.38
N LEU A 596 -35.26 -7.97 -25.12
CA LEU A 596 -35.86 -7.86 -23.79
C LEU A 596 -37.19 -8.61 -23.76
N GLN A 597 -37.42 -9.38 -22.70
CA GLN A 597 -38.71 -10.02 -22.45
C GLN A 597 -39.66 -9.05 -21.75
N ALA A 598 -40.91 -9.03 -22.18
CA ALA A 598 -41.96 -8.30 -21.50
C ALA A 598 -42.34 -9.05 -20.21
N HIS A 599 -42.27 -8.36 -19.08
CA HIS A 599 -42.67 -8.88 -17.79
C HIS A 599 -43.26 -7.73 -16.97
N GLU A 600 -44.49 -7.87 -16.49
CA GLU A 600 -45.17 -6.86 -15.67
C GLU A 600 -45.13 -7.28 -14.20
N SER A 601 -44.78 -6.33 -13.33
CA SER A 601 -44.77 -6.56 -11.88
C SER A 601 -45.03 -5.25 -11.12
N ASN A 602 -45.51 -5.38 -9.88
CA ASN A 602 -45.63 -4.25 -8.96
C ASN A 602 -44.25 -3.76 -8.49
N GLU A 603 -43.26 -4.65 -8.43
CA GLU A 603 -41.87 -4.28 -8.15
C GLU A 603 -41.18 -3.91 -9.45
N LYS A 604 -40.62 -2.70 -9.51
CA LYS A 604 -39.93 -2.19 -10.72
C LYS A 604 -38.54 -1.67 -10.40
N ALA A 605 -37.65 -1.76 -11.37
CA ALA A 605 -36.32 -1.18 -11.30
C ALA A 605 -35.96 -0.52 -12.63
N VAL A 606 -35.38 0.68 -12.57
CA VAL A 606 -34.85 1.37 -13.75
C VAL A 606 -33.50 0.77 -14.11
N TRP A 607 -33.33 0.29 -15.33
CA TRP A 607 -32.02 -0.15 -15.83
C TRP A 607 -31.45 0.91 -16.78
N PHE A 608 -30.28 1.44 -16.45
CA PHE A 608 -29.52 2.29 -17.34
C PHE A 608 -28.53 1.46 -18.18
N ALA A 609 -28.80 1.38 -19.48
CA ALA A 609 -27.94 0.70 -20.43
C ALA A 609 -26.72 1.56 -20.77
N THR A 610 -25.56 1.22 -20.21
CA THR A 610 -24.35 2.01 -20.46
C THR A 610 -23.78 1.77 -21.86
N CYS A 611 -22.92 2.68 -22.34
CA CYS A 611 -22.48 2.65 -23.73
C CYS A 611 -21.64 1.42 -24.10
N THR A 612 -20.81 0.92 -23.18
CA THR A 612 -19.90 -0.21 -23.44
C THR A 612 -20.65 -1.53 -23.61
N PRO A 613 -21.50 -2.02 -22.69
CA PRO A 613 -22.24 -3.27 -22.89
C PRO A 613 -23.26 -3.21 -23.99
N ARG A 614 -23.74 -2.00 -24.35
CA ARG A 614 -24.65 -1.79 -25.48
C ARG A 614 -24.00 -2.06 -26.84
N THR A 615 -22.68 -1.93 -26.94
CA THR A 615 -21.99 -1.90 -28.25
C THR A 615 -20.87 -2.93 -28.37
N MET A 616 -20.33 -3.40 -27.25
CA MET A 616 -19.14 -4.24 -27.18
C MET A 616 -19.40 -5.53 -26.41
N SER A 617 -18.60 -6.54 -26.72
CA SER A 617 -18.40 -7.74 -25.91
C SER A 617 -16.89 -8.00 -25.75
N SER A 618 -16.52 -8.98 -24.93
CA SER A 618 -15.13 -9.43 -24.76
C SER A 618 -14.54 -10.00 -26.07
N VAL A 619 -13.24 -10.35 -26.06
CA VAL A 619 -12.45 -10.71 -27.26
C VAL A 619 -13.01 -11.95 -27.99
N ALA A 620 -12.73 -12.06 -29.28
CA ALA A 620 -13.21 -13.13 -30.15
C ALA A 620 -12.78 -14.53 -29.66
N GLY A 621 -13.76 -15.43 -29.50
CA GLY A 621 -13.55 -16.83 -29.09
C GLY A 621 -14.60 -17.33 -28.09
N ASP A 622 -15.18 -16.44 -27.29
CA ASP A 622 -16.15 -16.77 -26.23
C ASP A 622 -17.22 -15.67 -26.06
N VAL A 623 -17.69 -15.10 -27.19
CA VAL A 623 -18.73 -14.07 -27.17
C VAL A 623 -20.00 -14.65 -26.53
N PRO A 624 -20.51 -14.07 -25.44
CA PRO A 624 -21.73 -14.57 -24.81
C PRO A 624 -22.89 -14.55 -25.80
N ALA A 625 -23.71 -15.60 -25.78
CA ALA A 625 -24.85 -15.73 -26.70
C ALA A 625 -25.92 -14.64 -26.50
N LYS A 626 -25.99 -14.05 -25.30
CA LYS A 626 -26.97 -13.03 -24.90
C LYS A 626 -26.32 -11.68 -24.69
N HIS A 627 -27.08 -10.62 -24.89
CA HIS A 627 -26.66 -9.27 -24.52
C HIS A 627 -26.69 -9.10 -22.99
N LEU A 628 -25.76 -8.32 -22.38
CA LEU A 628 -25.73 -8.18 -20.91
C LEU A 628 -27.04 -7.61 -20.32
N GLY A 629 -27.67 -6.68 -21.03
CA GLY A 629 -29.01 -6.17 -20.70
C GLY A 629 -30.11 -7.25 -20.71
N GLU A 630 -30.03 -8.24 -21.61
CA GLU A 630 -30.95 -9.38 -21.64
C GLU A 630 -30.74 -10.28 -20.43
N VAL A 631 -29.48 -10.52 -20.04
CA VAL A 631 -29.12 -11.30 -18.84
C VAL A 631 -29.69 -10.65 -17.59
N LEU A 632 -29.53 -9.33 -17.44
CA LEU A 632 -30.11 -8.59 -16.31
C LEU A 632 -31.64 -8.60 -16.34
N ASN A 633 -32.26 -8.53 -17.53
CA ASN A 633 -33.71 -8.62 -17.70
C ASN A 633 -34.24 -10.00 -17.27
N ASN A 634 -33.55 -11.08 -17.65
CA ASN A 634 -33.89 -12.44 -17.21
C ASN A 634 -33.78 -12.58 -15.68
N LEU A 635 -32.71 -12.05 -15.07
CA LEU A 635 -32.52 -12.08 -13.62
C LEU A 635 -33.62 -11.32 -12.87
N MET A 636 -33.99 -10.13 -13.35
CA MET A 636 -35.10 -9.36 -12.76
C MET A 636 -36.43 -10.10 -12.91
N ALA A 637 -36.72 -10.66 -14.09
CA ALA A 637 -37.94 -11.45 -14.33
C ALA A 637 -38.01 -12.70 -13.43
N LYS A 638 -36.88 -13.40 -13.21
CA LYS A 638 -36.82 -14.55 -12.29
C LYS A 638 -37.20 -14.20 -10.85
N ALA A 639 -36.88 -12.97 -10.43
CA ALA A 639 -37.23 -12.39 -9.13
C ALA A 639 -38.56 -11.63 -9.14
N ASN A 640 -39.36 -11.72 -10.21
CA ASN A 640 -40.62 -11.01 -10.38
C ASN A 640 -40.48 -9.47 -10.26
N ILE A 641 -39.42 -8.90 -10.84
CA ILE A 641 -39.16 -7.46 -10.91
C ILE A 641 -39.26 -7.01 -12.38
N GLU A 642 -40.06 -5.99 -12.64
CA GLU A 642 -40.19 -5.36 -13.96
C GLU A 642 -39.00 -4.42 -14.22
N MET A 643 -38.33 -4.62 -15.36
CA MET A 643 -37.25 -3.75 -15.81
C MET A 643 -37.79 -2.57 -16.61
N LEU A 644 -37.43 -1.35 -16.21
CA LEU A 644 -37.72 -0.11 -16.93
C LEU A 644 -36.45 0.37 -17.66
N PRO A 645 -36.27 0.10 -18.96
CA PRO A 645 -35.03 0.38 -19.67
C PRO A 645 -34.87 1.86 -20.03
N VAL A 646 -33.70 2.44 -19.74
CA VAL A 646 -33.27 3.76 -20.22
C VAL A 646 -32.11 3.57 -21.20
N THR A 647 -32.42 3.52 -22.50
CA THR A 647 -31.48 3.12 -23.58
C THR A 647 -31.15 4.24 -24.58
N ALA A 648 -31.71 5.44 -24.41
CA ALA A 648 -31.66 6.51 -25.41
C ALA A 648 -30.24 6.87 -25.89
N ALA A 649 -30.10 7.14 -27.20
CA ALA A 649 -28.82 7.49 -27.85
C ALA A 649 -28.09 8.69 -27.22
N ASN A 650 -28.81 9.56 -26.50
CA ASN A 650 -28.29 10.76 -25.83
C ASN A 650 -28.12 10.64 -24.30
N SER A 651 -28.33 9.46 -23.71
CA SER A 651 -28.12 9.24 -22.28
C SER A 651 -26.66 8.79 -22.02
N CYS A 652 -25.81 9.69 -21.53
CA CYS A 652 -24.39 9.46 -21.30
C CYS A 652 -24.01 9.89 -19.88
N CYS A 653 -23.23 9.06 -19.17
CA CYS A 653 -22.76 9.39 -17.82
C CYS A 653 -21.67 10.49 -17.78
N GLY A 654 -21.07 10.85 -18.92
CA GLY A 654 -20.00 11.84 -19.00
C GLY A 654 -18.57 11.29 -18.83
N LEU A 655 -18.41 10.00 -18.49
CA LEU A 655 -17.09 9.41 -18.18
C LEU A 655 -16.07 9.56 -19.33
N ALA A 656 -16.50 9.39 -20.58
CA ALA A 656 -15.63 9.54 -21.75
C ALA A 656 -15.02 10.95 -21.84
N TYR A 657 -15.80 11.99 -21.52
CA TYR A 657 -15.35 13.38 -21.49
C TYR A 657 -14.39 13.62 -20.32
N ARG A 658 -14.73 13.12 -19.13
CA ARG A 658 -13.87 13.26 -17.94
C ARG A 658 -12.50 12.64 -18.17
N SER A 659 -12.43 11.45 -18.77
CA SER A 659 -11.16 10.75 -19.07
C SER A 659 -10.21 11.52 -20.00
N LYS A 660 -10.68 12.60 -20.61
CA LYS A 660 -9.93 13.50 -21.49
C LYS A 660 -9.73 14.90 -20.89
N GLY A 661 -10.00 15.08 -19.59
CA GLY A 661 -9.90 16.37 -18.90
C GLY A 661 -11.05 17.35 -19.18
N LEU A 662 -12.13 16.92 -19.85
CA LEU A 662 -13.26 17.80 -20.21
C LEU A 662 -14.33 17.84 -19.10
N LYS A 663 -13.97 18.39 -17.94
CA LYS A 663 -14.79 18.40 -16.70
C LYS A 663 -16.21 18.96 -16.91
N ASN A 664 -16.34 20.16 -17.47
CA ASN A 664 -17.65 20.80 -17.67
C ASN A 664 -18.56 20.02 -18.62
N ALA A 665 -17.99 19.41 -19.68
CA ALA A 665 -18.77 18.59 -20.60
C ALA A 665 -19.23 17.28 -19.93
N ALA A 666 -18.37 16.67 -19.10
CA ALA A 666 -18.71 15.49 -18.33
C ALA A 666 -19.85 15.75 -17.34
N GLU A 667 -19.78 16.88 -16.61
CA GLU A 667 -20.80 17.30 -15.66
C GLU A 667 -22.15 17.56 -16.34
N ASN A 668 -22.17 18.33 -17.44
CA ASN A 668 -23.41 18.58 -18.19
C ASN A 668 -24.07 17.28 -18.69
N LYS A 669 -23.27 16.28 -19.10
CA LYS A 669 -23.79 14.97 -19.50
C LYS A 669 -24.33 14.19 -18.30
N ALA A 670 -23.62 14.20 -17.17
CA ALA A 670 -24.08 13.54 -15.94
C ALA A 670 -25.41 14.12 -15.44
N LEU A 671 -25.55 15.44 -15.38
CA LEU A 671 -26.78 16.11 -14.95
C LEU A 671 -27.95 15.80 -15.89
N ALA A 672 -27.75 15.88 -17.21
CA ALA A 672 -28.77 15.53 -18.19
C ALA A 672 -29.19 14.04 -18.13
N LEU A 673 -28.28 13.14 -17.74
CA LEU A 673 -28.62 11.74 -17.47
C LEU A 673 -29.47 11.63 -16.20
N ILE A 674 -29.09 12.32 -15.12
CA ILE A 674 -29.78 12.27 -13.84
C ILE A 674 -31.24 12.72 -13.97
N GLU A 675 -31.52 13.81 -14.70
CA GLU A 675 -32.90 14.26 -14.97
C GLU A 675 -33.75 13.16 -15.63
N ARG A 676 -33.17 12.39 -16.55
CA ARG A 676 -33.86 11.28 -17.22
C ARG A 676 -34.08 10.10 -16.29
N LEU A 677 -33.09 9.78 -15.45
CA LEU A 677 -33.20 8.70 -14.47
C LEU A 677 -34.23 9.04 -13.39
N GLU A 678 -34.31 10.30 -12.99
CA GLU A 678 -35.32 10.80 -12.06
C GLU A 678 -36.72 10.65 -12.66
N ALA A 679 -36.92 11.08 -13.91
CA ALA A 679 -38.19 10.88 -14.60
C ALA A 679 -38.56 9.39 -14.75
N ALA A 680 -37.61 8.55 -15.15
CA ALA A 680 -37.84 7.11 -15.33
C ALA A 680 -38.09 6.36 -14.01
N SER A 681 -37.55 6.85 -12.89
CA SER A 681 -37.76 6.27 -11.56
C SER A 681 -38.99 6.83 -10.84
N GLU A 682 -39.82 7.64 -11.52
CA GLU A 682 -40.96 8.36 -10.93
C GLU A 682 -40.54 9.20 -9.70
N GLY A 683 -39.46 9.98 -9.83
CA GLY A 683 -38.94 10.80 -8.74
C GLY A 683 -38.20 10.01 -7.66
N GLY A 684 -37.59 8.87 -8.01
CA GLY A 684 -36.84 8.02 -7.07
C GLY A 684 -37.66 6.95 -6.35
N LYS A 685 -38.92 6.75 -6.75
CA LYS A 685 -39.77 5.65 -6.27
C LYS A 685 -39.14 4.29 -6.56
N TYR A 686 -38.55 4.13 -7.75
CA TYR A 686 -37.91 2.89 -8.18
C TYR A 686 -36.37 2.98 -8.10
N PRO A 687 -35.68 1.91 -7.67
CA PRO A 687 -34.22 1.87 -7.68
C PRO A 687 -33.69 1.93 -9.12
N ILE A 688 -32.50 2.52 -9.28
CA ILE A 688 -31.82 2.66 -10.56
C ILE A 688 -30.59 1.75 -10.58
N VAL A 689 -30.43 0.93 -11.61
CA VAL A 689 -29.38 -0.07 -11.77
C VAL A 689 -28.48 0.29 -12.94
N PHE A 690 -27.20 0.45 -12.67
CA PHE A 690 -26.14 0.66 -13.66
C PHE A 690 -25.45 -0.67 -13.95
N ASP A 691 -25.42 -1.08 -15.23
CA ASP A 691 -24.76 -2.32 -15.66
C ASP A 691 -23.22 -2.24 -15.67
N THR A 692 -22.65 -1.04 -15.53
CA THR A 692 -21.20 -0.82 -15.43
C THR A 692 -20.87 0.11 -14.26
N SER A 693 -20.01 -0.35 -13.35
CA SER A 693 -19.65 0.35 -12.11
C SER A 693 -19.00 1.73 -12.35
N SER A 694 -18.21 1.89 -13.42
CA SER A 694 -17.55 3.17 -13.72
C SER A 694 -18.52 4.29 -14.09
N CYS A 695 -19.68 3.95 -14.67
CA CYS A 695 -20.71 4.93 -15.00
C CYS A 695 -21.42 5.43 -13.74
N LEU A 696 -21.65 4.55 -12.76
CA LEU A 696 -22.21 4.93 -11.46
C LEU A 696 -21.23 5.82 -10.68
N VAL A 697 -19.95 5.42 -10.59
CA VAL A 697 -18.90 6.23 -9.97
C VAL A 697 -18.85 7.64 -10.55
N GLN A 698 -18.96 7.77 -11.88
CA GLN A 698 -18.90 9.07 -12.54
C GLN A 698 -20.06 10.00 -12.16
N VAL A 699 -21.28 9.46 -12.02
CA VAL A 699 -22.46 10.30 -11.70
C VAL A 699 -22.64 10.51 -10.20
N LEU A 700 -22.01 9.68 -9.37
CA LEU A 700 -22.17 9.69 -7.91
C LEU A 700 -22.04 11.08 -7.26
N PRO A 701 -21.07 11.94 -7.63
CA PRO A 701 -20.96 13.28 -7.04
C PRO A 701 -22.14 14.22 -7.32
N TYR A 702 -22.92 13.92 -8.37
CA TYR A 702 -24.03 14.75 -8.84
C TYR A 702 -25.40 14.16 -8.46
N LEU A 703 -25.45 12.94 -7.93
CA LEU A 703 -26.70 12.24 -7.64
C LEU A 703 -27.46 12.88 -6.47
N PRO A 704 -28.74 13.25 -6.65
CA PRO A 704 -29.62 13.63 -5.55
C PRO A 704 -29.79 12.51 -4.54
N LYS A 705 -29.87 12.85 -3.24
CA LYS A 705 -29.95 11.86 -2.14
C LYS A 705 -31.18 10.94 -2.20
N HIS A 706 -32.28 11.38 -2.83
CA HIS A 706 -33.51 10.58 -2.94
C HIS A 706 -33.43 9.50 -4.03
N LEU A 707 -32.52 9.63 -5.00
CA LEU A 707 -32.34 8.63 -6.05
C LEU A 707 -31.44 7.49 -5.56
N LYS A 708 -32.01 6.29 -5.43
CA LYS A 708 -31.27 5.09 -5.00
C LYS A 708 -30.66 4.41 -6.22
N CYS A 709 -29.36 4.59 -6.42
CA CYS A 709 -28.61 3.97 -7.51
C CYS A 709 -27.75 2.80 -7.02
N TYR A 710 -27.70 1.73 -7.82
CA TYR A 710 -26.97 0.51 -7.52
C TYR A 710 -26.10 0.08 -8.71
N GLU A 711 -24.96 -0.51 -8.40
CA GLU A 711 -24.20 -1.31 -9.37
C GLU A 711 -24.90 -2.65 -9.55
N ALA A 712 -24.93 -3.19 -10.78
CA ALA A 712 -25.77 -4.34 -11.11
C ALA A 712 -25.46 -5.61 -10.29
N CYS A 713 -24.19 -5.93 -10.02
CA CYS A 713 -23.83 -7.09 -9.20
C CYS A 713 -24.28 -6.91 -7.74
N ASP A 714 -24.09 -5.72 -7.16
CA ASP A 714 -24.59 -5.42 -5.81
C ASP A 714 -26.12 -5.43 -5.75
N TYR A 715 -26.81 -4.92 -6.77
CA TYR A 715 -28.26 -5.00 -6.87
C TYR A 715 -28.74 -6.45 -6.91
N VAL A 716 -28.13 -7.27 -7.78
CA VAL A 716 -28.45 -8.69 -7.92
C VAL A 716 -28.26 -9.41 -6.59
N ARG A 717 -27.12 -9.20 -5.91
CA ARG A 717 -26.87 -9.82 -4.60
C ARG A 717 -27.91 -9.43 -3.55
N ARG A 718 -28.29 -8.14 -3.47
CA ARG A 718 -29.18 -7.62 -2.42
C ARG A 718 -30.65 -7.94 -2.65
N PHE A 719 -31.12 -7.81 -3.89
CA PHE A 719 -32.56 -7.77 -4.19
C PHE A 719 -33.05 -8.95 -5.02
N ILE A 720 -32.18 -9.56 -5.84
CA ILE A 720 -32.56 -10.67 -6.73
C ILE A 720 -32.21 -12.01 -6.09
N LEU A 721 -30.99 -12.16 -5.56
CA LEU A 721 -30.50 -13.41 -4.96
C LEU A 721 -31.43 -13.98 -3.87
N PRO A 722 -32.02 -13.16 -2.97
CA PRO A 722 -32.97 -13.68 -1.97
C PRO A 722 -34.29 -14.20 -2.57
N GLN A 723 -34.61 -13.84 -3.81
CA GLN A 723 -35.89 -14.14 -4.48
C GLN A 723 -35.80 -15.27 -5.51
N VAL A 724 -34.60 -15.77 -5.80
CA VAL A 724 -34.36 -16.84 -6.78
C VAL A 724 -33.77 -18.08 -6.10
N ASP A 725 -33.93 -19.24 -6.73
CA ASP A 725 -33.18 -20.44 -6.37
C ASP A 725 -31.86 -20.42 -7.15
N LEU A 726 -30.73 -20.51 -6.45
CA LEU A 726 -29.39 -20.49 -7.05
C LEU A 726 -28.69 -21.82 -6.80
N LYS A 727 -28.24 -22.49 -7.87
CA LYS A 727 -27.47 -23.72 -7.79
C LYS A 727 -25.97 -23.40 -7.78
N ARG A 728 -25.31 -23.55 -6.63
CA ARG A 728 -23.85 -23.38 -6.52
C ARG A 728 -23.13 -24.48 -7.32
N GLN A 729 -22.11 -24.09 -8.09
CA GLN A 729 -21.29 -25.00 -8.91
C GLN A 729 -19.96 -25.36 -8.21
N GLN A 730 -19.34 -26.45 -8.65
CA GLN A 730 -18.06 -26.93 -8.10
C GLN A 730 -16.85 -26.33 -8.82
N GLU A 731 -17.04 -25.93 -10.09
CA GLU A 731 -16.01 -25.42 -10.96
C GLU A 731 -15.40 -24.13 -10.38
N PRO A 732 -14.06 -24.08 -10.22
CA PRO A 732 -13.39 -22.91 -9.69
C PRO A 732 -13.45 -21.76 -10.69
N ILE A 733 -13.52 -20.54 -10.18
CA ILE A 733 -13.59 -19.32 -10.99
C ILE A 733 -12.55 -18.29 -10.56
N VAL A 734 -12.09 -17.51 -11.53
CA VAL A 734 -11.22 -16.35 -11.24
C VAL A 734 -12.04 -15.07 -11.25
N LEU A 735 -11.90 -14.24 -10.23
CA LEU A 735 -12.65 -12.99 -10.07
C LEU A 735 -11.72 -11.78 -10.11
N HIS A 736 -11.93 -10.88 -11.06
CA HIS A 736 -11.31 -9.55 -11.06
C HIS A 736 -12.29 -8.48 -10.58
N ILE A 737 -12.01 -7.93 -9.40
CA ILE A 737 -12.74 -6.80 -8.81
C ILE A 737 -12.18 -5.50 -9.38
N ASN A 738 -12.91 -4.87 -10.29
CA ASN A 738 -12.41 -3.68 -10.97
C ASN A 738 -12.30 -2.45 -10.05
N CYS A 739 -11.53 -1.46 -10.50
CA CYS A 739 -11.24 -0.24 -9.75
C CYS A 739 -12.50 0.53 -9.31
N SER A 740 -13.54 0.59 -10.16
CA SER A 740 -14.77 1.32 -9.84
C SER A 740 -15.63 0.59 -8.80
N THR A 741 -15.66 -0.74 -8.80
CA THR A 741 -16.31 -1.53 -7.74
C THR A 741 -15.63 -1.30 -6.39
N LYS A 742 -14.29 -1.22 -6.37
CA LYS A 742 -13.51 -0.90 -5.16
C LYS A 742 -13.80 0.51 -4.64
N GLN A 743 -13.86 1.51 -5.52
CA GLN A 743 -14.21 2.89 -5.15
C GLN A 743 -15.62 3.01 -4.53
N LEU A 744 -16.58 2.18 -4.99
CA LEU A 744 -17.93 2.13 -4.41
C LEU A 744 -17.98 1.41 -3.05
N GLY A 745 -16.87 0.85 -2.56
CA GLY A 745 -16.84 0.03 -1.35
C GLY A 745 -17.55 -1.32 -1.51
N LEU A 746 -17.67 -1.83 -2.74
CA LEU A 746 -18.46 -3.02 -3.08
C LEU A 746 -17.61 -4.27 -3.33
N ALA A 747 -16.31 -4.26 -3.00
CA ALA A 747 -15.42 -5.39 -3.23
C ALA A 747 -15.91 -6.68 -2.53
N ASP A 748 -16.31 -6.58 -1.26
CA ASP A 748 -16.80 -7.75 -0.50
C ASP A 748 -18.19 -8.19 -0.98
N SER A 749 -19.05 -7.24 -1.36
CA SER A 749 -20.33 -7.52 -2.00
C SER A 749 -20.12 -8.35 -3.28
N PHE A 750 -19.16 -7.98 -4.11
CA PHE A 750 -18.85 -8.68 -5.35
C PHE A 750 -18.27 -10.08 -5.10
N LYS A 751 -17.38 -10.24 -4.10
CA LYS A 751 -16.88 -11.55 -3.67
C LYS A 751 -17.99 -12.44 -3.12
N GLN A 752 -18.91 -11.90 -2.33
CA GLN A 752 -20.04 -12.66 -1.79
C GLN A 752 -20.94 -13.20 -2.91
N LEU A 753 -21.21 -12.41 -3.95
CA LEU A 753 -21.97 -12.89 -5.11
C LEU A 753 -21.23 -14.01 -5.85
N ALA A 754 -19.92 -13.87 -6.06
CA ALA A 754 -19.10 -14.91 -6.69
C ALA A 754 -19.08 -16.21 -5.85
N ASN A 755 -18.93 -16.11 -4.53
CA ASN A 755 -18.96 -17.26 -3.62
C ASN A 755 -20.33 -17.94 -3.55
N ALA A 756 -21.42 -17.21 -3.80
CA ALA A 756 -22.74 -17.82 -3.95
C ALA A 756 -22.82 -18.69 -5.22
N CYS A 757 -22.06 -18.35 -6.26
CA CYS A 757 -22.07 -19.06 -7.53
C CYS A 757 -21.12 -20.28 -7.56
N SER A 758 -19.93 -20.20 -6.95
CA SER A 758 -18.91 -21.26 -6.99
C SER A 758 -18.38 -21.60 -5.60
N GLU A 759 -17.99 -22.87 -5.40
CA GLU A 759 -17.28 -23.33 -4.20
C GLU A 759 -15.88 -22.76 -4.04
N SER A 760 -15.21 -22.45 -5.16
CA SER A 760 -13.83 -21.95 -5.17
C SER A 760 -13.73 -20.67 -6.00
N VAL A 761 -13.50 -19.55 -5.32
CA VAL A 761 -13.34 -18.24 -5.94
C VAL A 761 -11.92 -17.74 -5.71
N GLN A 762 -11.16 -17.66 -6.79
CA GLN A 762 -9.81 -17.12 -6.79
C GLN A 762 -9.83 -15.63 -7.14
N VAL A 763 -9.21 -14.78 -6.31
CA VAL A 763 -8.99 -13.36 -6.64
C VAL A 763 -7.49 -13.14 -6.82
N PRO A 764 -7.02 -12.88 -8.06
CA PRO A 764 -5.62 -12.57 -8.30
C PRO A 764 -5.16 -11.35 -7.50
N HIS A 765 -3.97 -11.43 -6.93
CA HIS A 765 -3.36 -10.40 -6.12
C HIS A 765 -2.46 -9.48 -6.95
N GLY A 766 -2.24 -8.25 -6.44
CA GLY A 766 -1.42 -7.24 -7.12
C GLY A 766 -2.06 -6.66 -8.39
N ILE A 767 -3.30 -7.04 -8.70
CA ILE A 767 -4.05 -6.56 -9.86
C ILE A 767 -5.17 -5.62 -9.37
N GLU A 768 -4.74 -4.46 -8.87
CA GLU A 768 -5.64 -3.41 -8.38
C GLU A 768 -6.36 -2.69 -9.54
N CYS A 769 -5.72 -2.63 -10.70
CA CYS A 769 -6.25 -2.07 -11.94
C CYS A 769 -5.79 -2.93 -13.12
N CYS A 770 -6.66 -3.16 -14.10
CA CYS A 770 -6.30 -3.87 -15.33
C CYS A 770 -5.48 -3.03 -16.32
N GLY A 771 -5.21 -1.75 -16.03
CA GLY A 771 -4.50 -0.82 -16.94
C GLY A 771 -5.31 -0.35 -18.15
N PHE A 772 -6.52 -0.87 -18.38
CA PHE A 772 -7.29 -0.55 -19.59
C PHE A 772 -7.99 0.82 -19.53
N ALA A 773 -8.55 1.18 -18.37
CA ALA A 773 -9.14 2.48 -18.05
C ALA A 773 -9.85 3.19 -19.24
N GLY A 774 -10.95 2.60 -19.72
CA GLY A 774 -11.68 3.11 -20.87
C GLY A 774 -10.98 2.79 -22.20
N THR A 775 -10.19 3.72 -22.72
CA THR A 775 -9.45 3.52 -24.00
C THR A 775 -7.93 3.43 -23.81
N LYS A 776 -7.45 3.55 -22.56
CA LYS A 776 -6.01 3.62 -22.28
C LYS A 776 -5.31 2.35 -22.71
N GLY A 777 -5.85 1.17 -22.42
CA GLY A 777 -5.28 -0.13 -22.83
C GLY A 777 -5.17 -0.33 -24.35
N ILE A 778 -5.84 0.51 -25.14
CA ILE A 778 -5.77 0.50 -26.60
C ILE A 778 -4.70 1.50 -27.08
N THR A 779 -4.67 2.68 -26.48
CA THR A 779 -3.68 3.73 -26.82
C THR A 779 -2.29 3.47 -26.22
N LYS A 780 -2.22 2.63 -25.19
CA LYS A 780 -1.06 2.28 -24.38
C LYS A 780 -1.15 0.80 -23.98
N PRO A 781 -1.11 -0.15 -24.94
CA PRO A 781 -1.19 -1.58 -24.66
C PRO A 781 -0.10 -2.07 -23.72
N GLU A 782 1.07 -1.44 -23.72
CA GLU A 782 2.16 -1.70 -22.78
C GLU A 782 1.74 -1.52 -21.31
N LEU A 783 0.83 -0.58 -21.01
CA LEU A 783 0.30 -0.39 -19.66
C LEU A 783 -0.62 -1.53 -19.24
N ASN A 784 -1.46 -2.02 -20.14
CA ASN A 784 -2.35 -3.16 -19.87
C ASN A 784 -1.54 -4.45 -19.68
N ALA A 785 -0.57 -4.69 -20.57
CA ALA A 785 0.34 -5.83 -20.46
C ALA A 785 1.12 -5.79 -19.15
N HIS A 786 1.66 -4.64 -18.76
CA HIS A 786 2.37 -4.49 -17.49
C HIS A 786 1.46 -4.68 -16.28
N ALA A 787 0.27 -4.09 -16.28
CA ALA A 787 -0.69 -4.24 -15.19
C ALA A 787 -1.12 -5.69 -14.94
N LEU A 788 -1.10 -6.53 -15.98
CA LEU A 788 -1.56 -7.91 -15.95
C LEU A 788 -0.42 -8.95 -16.11
N ARG A 789 0.85 -8.53 -16.06
CA ARG A 789 2.02 -9.38 -16.34
C ARG A 789 2.12 -10.62 -15.46
N HIS A 790 1.63 -10.55 -14.23
CA HIS A 790 1.60 -11.67 -13.28
C HIS A 790 0.25 -12.39 -13.21
N LEU A 791 -0.73 -12.03 -14.05
CA LEU A 791 -2.07 -12.63 -13.98
C LEU A 791 -2.03 -14.11 -14.33
N LYS A 792 -1.41 -14.45 -15.47
CA LYS A 792 -1.36 -15.82 -15.99
C LYS A 792 -0.75 -16.81 -14.99
N GLU A 793 0.32 -16.42 -14.30
CA GLU A 793 1.02 -17.25 -13.31
C GLU A 793 0.18 -17.49 -12.05
N GLN A 794 -0.81 -16.63 -11.81
CA GLN A 794 -1.71 -16.77 -10.67
C GLN A 794 -2.95 -17.58 -11.00
N VAL A 795 -3.40 -17.67 -12.25
CA VAL A 795 -4.59 -18.43 -12.62
C VAL A 795 -4.34 -19.92 -12.40
N ASP A 796 -5.18 -20.56 -11.58
CA ASP A 796 -5.13 -22.01 -11.36
C ASP A 796 -5.37 -22.76 -12.68
N THR A 797 -4.65 -23.87 -12.91
CA THR A 797 -4.79 -24.69 -14.12
C THR A 797 -6.19 -25.30 -14.26
N ASP A 798 -6.91 -25.46 -13.16
CA ASP A 798 -8.28 -25.97 -13.15
C ASP A 798 -9.34 -24.90 -13.47
N CYS A 799 -8.97 -23.61 -13.43
CA CYS A 799 -9.87 -22.52 -13.78
C CYS A 799 -10.00 -22.37 -15.29
N GLN A 800 -11.22 -22.49 -15.82
CA GLN A 800 -11.49 -22.32 -17.26
C GLN A 800 -12.04 -20.94 -17.62
N LYS A 801 -12.61 -20.20 -16.65
CA LYS A 801 -13.28 -18.90 -16.90
C LYS A 801 -13.02 -17.88 -15.80
N GLY A 802 -12.84 -16.64 -16.22
CA GLY A 802 -12.72 -15.48 -15.36
C GLY A 802 -13.97 -14.59 -15.40
N TYR A 803 -14.21 -13.84 -14.33
CA TYR A 803 -15.35 -12.95 -14.19
C TYR A 803 -14.95 -11.55 -13.72
N SER A 804 -15.61 -10.55 -14.28
CA SER A 804 -15.54 -9.15 -13.84
C SER A 804 -16.92 -8.48 -14.04
N ASN A 805 -16.96 -7.15 -14.12
CA ASN A 805 -18.17 -6.38 -14.38
C ASN A 805 -17.86 -5.12 -15.22
N SER A 806 -16.93 -5.25 -16.16
CA SER A 806 -16.54 -4.18 -17.08
C SER A 806 -15.88 -4.78 -18.31
N ILE A 807 -16.51 -4.60 -19.47
CA ILE A 807 -16.04 -5.16 -20.75
C ILE A 807 -14.62 -4.71 -21.07
N THR A 808 -14.26 -3.47 -20.77
CA THR A 808 -12.88 -2.99 -20.98
C THR A 808 -11.86 -3.73 -20.12
N CYS A 809 -12.24 -4.13 -18.90
CA CYS A 809 -11.39 -4.99 -18.07
C CYS A 809 -11.37 -6.41 -18.64
N GLU A 810 -12.52 -6.97 -18.99
CA GLU A 810 -12.66 -8.32 -19.54
C GLU A 810 -11.81 -8.53 -20.80
N VAL A 811 -11.75 -7.52 -21.69
CA VAL A 811 -10.90 -7.52 -22.89
C VAL A 811 -9.41 -7.64 -22.52
N GLY A 812 -8.92 -6.78 -21.63
CA GLY A 812 -7.51 -6.83 -21.21
C GLY A 812 -7.17 -8.08 -20.41
N LEU A 813 -8.08 -8.52 -19.53
CA LEU A 813 -7.89 -9.73 -18.71
C LEU A 813 -7.80 -10.98 -19.59
N THR A 814 -8.71 -11.13 -20.55
CA THR A 814 -8.72 -12.27 -21.48
C THR A 814 -7.41 -12.40 -22.25
N GLU A 815 -6.84 -11.28 -22.71
CA GLU A 815 -5.59 -11.27 -23.46
C GLU A 815 -4.39 -11.78 -22.61
N HIS A 816 -4.41 -11.51 -21.30
CA HIS A 816 -3.25 -11.71 -20.42
C HIS A 816 -3.40 -12.86 -19.40
N SER A 817 -4.57 -13.49 -19.29
CA SER A 817 -4.85 -14.57 -18.34
C SER A 817 -4.76 -15.99 -18.92
N ALA A 818 -4.78 -16.12 -20.25
CA ALA A 818 -5.00 -17.38 -20.98
C ALA A 818 -6.39 -18.03 -20.81
N ILE A 819 -7.33 -17.37 -20.14
CA ILE A 819 -8.73 -17.81 -19.99
C ILE A 819 -9.70 -16.67 -20.35
N PRO A 820 -10.87 -16.96 -20.91
CA PRO A 820 -11.87 -15.94 -21.22
C PRO A 820 -12.43 -15.26 -19.96
N TYR A 821 -12.62 -13.94 -20.03
CA TYR A 821 -13.30 -13.15 -19.01
C TYR A 821 -14.64 -12.60 -19.52
N GLN A 822 -15.66 -12.62 -18.65
CA GLN A 822 -16.98 -12.05 -18.91
C GLN A 822 -17.63 -11.46 -17.64
N SER A 823 -18.82 -10.86 -17.76
CA SER A 823 -19.56 -10.39 -16.59
C SER A 823 -19.97 -11.54 -15.66
N LEU A 824 -19.83 -11.37 -14.34
CA LEU A 824 -20.31 -12.34 -13.35
C LEU A 824 -21.83 -12.59 -13.47
N LEU A 825 -22.59 -11.63 -14.00
CA LEU A 825 -24.04 -11.75 -14.17
C LEU A 825 -24.44 -12.89 -15.12
N TYR A 826 -23.59 -13.25 -16.10
CA TYR A 826 -23.85 -14.40 -16.95
C TYR A 826 -23.90 -15.70 -16.14
N LEU A 827 -22.97 -15.88 -15.20
CA LEU A 827 -22.94 -17.04 -14.32
C LEU A 827 -24.14 -17.07 -13.37
N VAL A 828 -24.53 -15.90 -12.82
CA VAL A 828 -25.72 -15.81 -11.96
C VAL A 828 -26.98 -16.18 -12.75
N ASP A 829 -27.13 -15.73 -14.00
CA ASP A 829 -28.28 -16.10 -14.84
C ASP A 829 -28.29 -17.59 -15.18
N GLU A 830 -27.13 -18.18 -15.48
CA GLU A 830 -27.01 -19.61 -15.77
C GLU A 830 -27.41 -20.49 -14.57
N LEU A 831 -26.99 -20.09 -13.36
CA LEU A 831 -27.19 -20.87 -12.14
C LEU A 831 -28.51 -20.59 -11.41
N SER A 832 -29.30 -19.61 -11.84
CA SER A 832 -30.53 -19.21 -11.16
C SER A 832 -31.81 -19.65 -11.86
N SER A 833 -32.83 -19.99 -11.07
CA SER A 833 -34.21 -20.21 -11.50
C SER A 833 -35.20 -19.47 -10.59
N SER A 834 -36.40 -19.19 -11.09
CA SER A 834 -37.49 -18.66 -10.26
C SER A 834 -37.81 -19.62 -9.12
N LYS A 835 -38.07 -19.08 -7.92
CA LYS A 835 -38.58 -19.88 -6.80
C LYS A 835 -39.93 -20.48 -7.14
N ALA A 836 -40.13 -21.74 -6.76
CA ALA A 836 -41.45 -22.36 -6.84
C ALA A 836 -42.46 -21.55 -5.98
N PRO A 837 -43.69 -21.29 -6.48
CA PRO A 837 -44.68 -20.58 -5.69
C PRO A 837 -44.97 -21.36 -4.40
N THR A 838 -44.76 -20.72 -3.24
CA THR A 838 -45.10 -21.30 -1.94
C THR A 838 -46.60 -21.63 -1.94
N PRO A 839 -47.03 -22.86 -1.62
CA PRO A 839 -48.45 -23.18 -1.54
C PRO A 839 -49.11 -22.22 -0.55
N LYS A 840 -50.08 -21.43 -1.02
CA LYS A 840 -50.90 -20.60 -0.13
C LYS A 840 -51.51 -21.53 0.91
N GLN A 841 -51.17 -21.34 2.19
CA GLN A 841 -51.94 -21.92 3.28
C GLN A 841 -53.36 -21.37 3.15
N THR A 842 -54.28 -22.20 2.67
CA THR A 842 -55.72 -21.96 2.78
C THR A 842 -56.05 -21.87 4.25
N GLU A 843 -56.24 -20.64 4.75
CA GLU A 843 -56.97 -20.40 5.99
C GLU A 843 -58.35 -21.02 5.84
N GLN A 844 -58.57 -22.16 6.47
CA GLN A 844 -59.89 -22.69 6.73
C GLN A 844 -60.61 -21.72 7.66
N GLN A 845 -61.49 -20.90 7.09
CA GLN A 845 -62.58 -20.26 7.83
C GLN A 845 -63.48 -21.37 8.40
N ASN A 846 -63.39 -21.62 9.70
CA ASN A 846 -64.44 -22.30 10.46
C ASN A 846 -65.26 -21.23 11.20
N ASN A 847 -66.57 -21.27 10.95
CA ASN A 847 -67.62 -20.62 11.75
C ASN A 847 -67.59 -21.06 13.21
#